data_AF-W3VUG9-F1
#
_entry.id   AF-W3VUG9-F1
#
_cell.length_a   1.000
_cell.length_b   1.000
_cell.length_c   1.000
_cell.angle_alpha   90.00
_cell.angle_beta   90.00
_cell.angle_gamma   90.00
#
_symmetry.space_group_name_H-M   'P 1'
#
loop_
_entity.id
_entity.type
_entity.pdbx_description
1 polymer ?
#
loop_
_entity_poly.entity_id
_entity_poly.type
_entity_poly.pdbx_seq_one_letter_code
_entity_poly.pdbx_strand_id
1 'polypeptide(L)'
;MSVRPRTSCWAARDASRDQDAIKSSSVTTCAAVSFLLSVLSSSFSANVTALTLSGTKLDVIMGANDTKTLKRPVKSVFVPLSSIGHDYLPLLRALVTVCAAPNDASDASSTAGIDRAKGILVNCALWLVRDIRSAQELYTDLTFPQHVRNALETETSEEAALKTLLMLGQAETNGNAVTSAITSTLFTATQTANYALYAHEFEPAALDGATPASSGACLPFCGGALSAYAIAHKHRGEAASAGPSQSSSINACRMAFWMGLSSDRVAARHARQHHLVEDHAERHDLGSWCCVVLGWSEEQVQRVLEQMPGNERPYISSITSPTAISVSGPPLQLDCLQSIVAKQKGARTVRAPIYSPFHSNRWMQEASDEFEALCHEQKIGQEGDALPPWLSVYSSFTAVQDQQACSSAAGLAHLICRNPARYSEMVENASRQAVQLLQQQPSTTITVLNVGPGGGLGQSLAKRLRAVGVPDEKVELVDLEKTIARASLLPQLSTASHRKEPLAIVGQAFRLPGGANDSETLRQVLKSPPAGLITKLPEERFVIDDYVNEASAGSAACTLTESGTYGAFLKDVDLFDAAFFNISPREAEQMDPQHRLFLMTAHEALEAAGYAPNKTPTNRRELVGTFYAGTHDDYRDNASADIGSYLITGNGRAFASGRLSFVKDLGGASSSVDAGEASFVAAVHTAAEHLQRGQIETAVVGTSCLFTSPPNWVGLDKAGALGKGVTADNAQTPFEQGADAWTRSEACYTLVLKRLSQAEAEGDEILALVPGIAATFSPPAASTLTGFKQPALAPRGDGLASQVRSRASTMLAALQLAGLKPGDVDLIEANASGFAADEAVELDAIAAAFNSFGTSANAKKTYLGSAKGVFGCAEGAAGGVSLAKSLDCILTNSRYPEKQPGKRNPALSTLAKSNIVLGDAGHTEDAGVDVVLINSYSSGGANTSIVVQRYTPPSPASAGNTTPAAEVEGKKRSFVVGLAAKSAASLQQQAAAWHSALQWPS
;
A
#
# COMPACT_ATOMS: atom_id res chain seq x y z
N MET A 1 21.50 42.80 21.71
CA MET A 1 22.34 43.18 20.56
C MET A 1 22.89 41.89 19.98
N SER A 2 22.36 41.36 18.87
CA SER A 2 22.62 41.76 17.46
C SER A 2 24.07 41.44 17.05
N VAL A 3 24.36 40.71 15.97
CA VAL A 3 23.74 40.77 14.62
C VAL A 3 23.55 39.36 13.98
N ARG A 4 22.65 39.24 12.98
CA ARG A 4 22.33 38.00 12.22
C ARG A 4 23.08 37.95 10.84
N PRO A 5 22.95 36.92 9.98
CA PRO A 5 24.03 36.48 9.09
C PRO A 5 24.09 37.18 7.72
N ARG A 6 25.02 36.74 6.87
CA ARG A 6 24.97 36.92 5.41
C ARG A 6 25.06 35.59 4.65
N THR A 7 24.42 35.56 3.50
CA THR A 7 24.29 34.42 2.57
C THR A 7 24.82 34.80 1.19
N SER A 8 25.43 33.83 0.51
CA SER A 8 25.62 33.78 -0.97
C SER A 8 26.16 32.37 -1.29
N CYS A 9 25.41 31.48 -1.93
CA CYS A 9 25.07 31.44 -3.37
C CYS A 9 26.27 31.11 -4.27
N TRP A 10 26.08 30.06 -5.08
CA TRP A 10 26.99 29.65 -6.15
C TRP A 10 27.07 30.69 -7.28
N ALA A 11 28.17 30.65 -8.04
CA ALA A 11 28.21 31.03 -9.44
C ALA A 11 29.19 30.09 -10.18
N ALA A 12 28.76 29.48 -11.27
CA ALA A 12 29.58 28.56 -12.07
C ALA A 12 30.45 29.30 -13.10
N ARG A 13 31.46 28.61 -13.66
CA ARG A 13 32.06 28.94 -14.95
C ARG A 13 32.70 27.71 -15.59
N ASP A 14 32.24 27.38 -16.79
CA ASP A 14 32.90 26.44 -17.71
C ASP A 14 34.25 26.99 -18.21
N ALA A 15 35.16 26.10 -18.62
CA ALA A 15 35.22 25.68 -20.02
C ALA A 15 36.54 25.01 -20.41
N SER A 16 36.46 23.80 -21.00
CA SER A 16 37.46 23.23 -21.93
C SER A 16 38.87 22.93 -21.35
N ARG A 17 39.75 22.13 -21.95
CA ARG A 17 39.66 21.07 -22.97
C ARG A 17 40.97 20.26 -22.84
N ASP A 18 40.95 18.95 -23.07
CA ASP A 18 41.53 18.36 -24.29
C ASP A 18 41.41 16.83 -24.29
N GLN A 19 41.64 16.24 -25.46
CA GLN A 19 41.66 14.80 -25.71
C GLN A 19 43.11 14.35 -25.91
N ASP A 20 43.44 13.13 -25.52
CA ASP A 20 44.14 12.25 -26.46
C ASP A 20 43.82 10.78 -26.18
N ALA A 21 44.08 9.90 -27.16
CA ALA A 21 43.55 8.53 -27.19
C ALA A 21 44.60 7.47 -27.57
N ILE A 22 44.11 6.28 -27.96
CA ILE A 22 44.66 5.32 -28.96
C ILE A 22 44.97 3.89 -28.44
N LYS A 23 44.52 2.91 -29.25
CA LYS A 23 44.70 1.43 -29.23
C LYS A 23 44.00 0.67 -28.09
N SER A 24 43.02 -0.24 -28.31
CA SER A 24 42.62 -1.15 -29.40
C SER A 24 43.32 -2.52 -29.44
N SER A 25 42.54 -3.60 -29.26
CA SER A 25 42.60 -4.81 -30.10
C SER A 25 41.36 -5.69 -29.86
N SER A 26 40.98 -6.49 -30.87
CA SER A 26 39.87 -7.44 -30.84
C SER A 26 40.20 -8.69 -31.65
N VAL A 27 39.94 -9.88 -31.11
CA VAL A 27 39.74 -11.18 -31.81
C VAL A 27 38.80 -12.03 -30.91
N THR A 28 37.56 -12.43 -31.23
CA THR A 28 36.93 -13.28 -32.30
C THR A 28 36.91 -14.81 -32.04
N THR A 29 35.68 -15.37 -31.91
CA THR A 29 35.18 -16.72 -32.29
C THR A 29 35.66 -18.06 -31.66
N CYS A 30 34.67 -18.74 -31.03
CA CYS A 30 34.13 -20.09 -31.34
C CYS A 30 34.91 -21.43 -31.16
N ALA A 31 34.34 -22.25 -30.27
CA ALA A 31 33.72 -23.57 -30.53
C ALA A 31 34.51 -24.90 -30.37
N ALA A 32 33.70 -25.97 -30.20
CA ALA A 32 33.98 -27.42 -30.34
C ALA A 32 34.77 -28.14 -29.21
N VAL A 33 34.53 -29.44 -28.88
CA VAL A 33 33.32 -30.32 -28.89
C VAL A 33 33.68 -31.67 -28.21
N SER A 34 32.69 -32.47 -27.76
CA SER A 34 32.79 -33.92 -27.40
C SER A 34 33.59 -34.35 -26.13
N PHE A 35 33.46 -35.57 -25.55
CA PHE A 35 32.38 -36.59 -25.43
C PHE A 35 32.89 -37.78 -24.53
N LEU A 36 32.03 -38.72 -24.11
CA LEU A 36 32.33 -40.02 -23.41
C LEU A 36 32.91 -39.92 -21.96
N LEU A 37 32.64 -40.82 -21.00
CA LEU A 37 31.75 -42.00 -20.85
C LEU A 37 30.83 -41.78 -19.60
N SER A 38 29.66 -42.37 -19.34
CA SER A 38 28.91 -43.58 -19.77
C SER A 38 29.24 -44.93 -19.09
N VAL A 39 28.22 -45.83 -19.04
CA VAL A 39 28.22 -47.28 -18.69
C VAL A 39 27.78 -47.71 -17.25
N LEU A 40 26.97 -48.79 -17.20
CA LEU A 40 26.25 -49.48 -16.09
C LEU A 40 25.02 -48.72 -15.50
N SER A 41 23.76 -49.17 -15.55
CA SER A 41 23.08 -50.50 -15.47
C SER A 41 22.92 -51.04 -14.03
N SER A 42 21.90 -51.84 -13.64
CA SER A 42 20.85 -52.59 -14.37
C SER A 42 19.74 -53.02 -13.35
N SER A 43 18.44 -52.81 -13.60
CA SER A 43 17.46 -53.74 -14.25
C SER A 43 16.63 -54.63 -13.31
N PHE A 44 15.48 -55.11 -13.83
CA PHE A 44 14.47 -56.05 -13.31
C PHE A 44 13.28 -55.50 -12.48
N SER A 45 12.04 -56.00 -12.61
CA SER A 45 11.17 -56.41 -13.76
C SER A 45 10.05 -57.34 -13.28
N ALA A 46 8.78 -57.03 -13.59
CA ALA A 46 7.65 -57.95 -13.87
C ALA A 46 6.30 -57.19 -13.90
N ASN A 47 5.26 -57.53 -14.67
CA ASN A 47 5.17 -58.16 -16.02
C ASN A 47 3.74 -57.88 -16.58
N VAL A 48 3.57 -57.48 -17.85
CA VAL A 48 3.20 -58.36 -19.01
C VAL A 48 1.93 -59.19 -18.72
N THR A 49 0.77 -59.03 -19.38
CA THR A 49 0.42 -58.73 -20.81
C THR A 49 -0.91 -57.90 -20.83
N ALA A 50 -1.56 -57.41 -21.89
CA ALA A 50 -1.52 -57.46 -23.37
C ALA A 50 -2.22 -56.18 -23.96
N LEU A 51 -2.51 -55.94 -25.25
CA LEU A 51 -2.35 -56.64 -26.56
C LEU A 51 -2.19 -55.56 -27.67
N THR A 52 -2.49 -55.84 -28.96
CA THR A 52 -2.20 -54.97 -30.12
C THR A 52 -3.19 -55.13 -31.31
N LEU A 53 -3.01 -54.27 -32.34
CA LEU A 53 -3.73 -54.13 -33.63
C LEU A 53 -5.01 -53.25 -33.56
N SER A 54 -5.32 -52.38 -34.53
CA SER A 54 -4.77 -52.17 -35.89
C SER A 54 -4.10 -50.79 -36.14
N GLY A 55 -3.47 -50.60 -37.31
CA GLY A 55 -2.84 -49.34 -37.74
C GLY A 55 -3.83 -48.26 -38.24
N THR A 56 -3.40 -47.12 -38.81
CA THR A 56 -2.14 -46.92 -39.56
C THR A 56 -1.59 -45.47 -39.55
N LYS A 57 -0.25 -45.38 -39.70
CA LYS A 57 0.58 -44.28 -40.26
C LYS A 57 0.60 -42.91 -39.57
N LEU A 58 1.82 -42.47 -39.28
CA LEU A 58 2.26 -41.08 -39.28
C LEU A 58 3.36 -40.97 -40.35
N ASP A 59 3.16 -40.15 -41.38
CA ASP A 59 4.11 -39.85 -42.46
C ASP A 59 4.01 -38.33 -42.78
N VAL A 60 5.06 -37.74 -43.34
CA VAL A 60 5.18 -36.28 -43.55
C VAL A 60 5.13 -35.92 -45.05
N ILE A 61 4.91 -34.63 -45.35
CA ILE A 61 5.07 -33.88 -46.62
C ILE A 61 3.75 -33.42 -47.28
N MET A 62 3.83 -32.26 -47.94
CA MET A 62 2.74 -31.39 -48.41
C MET A 62 2.16 -31.82 -49.77
N GLY A 63 0.88 -31.51 -50.05
CA GLY A 63 0.37 -31.51 -51.44
C GLY A 63 -1.15 -31.44 -51.63
N ALA A 64 -1.67 -30.24 -51.89
CA ALA A 64 -2.94 -29.91 -52.57
C ALA A 64 -4.32 -30.42 -52.03
N ASN A 65 -5.27 -29.48 -51.99
CA ASN A 65 -6.74 -29.65 -52.09
C ASN A 65 -7.47 -30.61 -51.12
N ASP A 66 -7.85 -30.09 -49.94
CA ASP A 66 -9.26 -30.13 -49.53
C ASP A 66 -9.65 -28.84 -48.78
N THR A 67 -10.87 -28.36 -49.00
CA THR A 67 -11.39 -27.08 -48.51
C THR A 67 -12.02 -27.21 -47.12
N LYS A 68 -11.19 -27.28 -46.08
CA LYS A 68 -11.60 -26.98 -44.71
C LYS A 68 -10.74 -25.89 -44.10
N THR A 69 -11.10 -24.65 -44.40
CA THR A 69 -10.74 -23.51 -43.56
C THR A 69 -11.24 -23.80 -42.14
N LEU A 70 -10.31 -23.87 -41.19
CA LEU A 70 -10.62 -23.76 -39.76
C LEU A 70 -11.17 -22.34 -39.52
N LYS A 71 -12.49 -22.19 -39.72
CA LYS A 71 -13.21 -20.96 -39.39
C LYS A 71 -13.04 -20.73 -37.89
N ARG A 72 -12.14 -19.80 -37.52
CA ARG A 72 -12.19 -19.14 -36.21
C ARG A 72 -13.64 -18.65 -36.03
N PRO A 73 -14.28 -18.86 -34.87
CA PRO A 73 -15.64 -18.37 -34.65
C PRO A 73 -15.66 -16.86 -34.88
N VAL A 74 -16.75 -16.36 -35.46
CA VAL A 74 -16.94 -14.92 -35.62
C VAL A 74 -17.05 -14.34 -34.21
N LYS A 75 -16.09 -13.51 -33.79
CA LYS A 75 -16.18 -12.77 -32.54
C LYS A 75 -16.98 -11.50 -32.78
N SER A 76 -17.91 -11.20 -31.86
CA SER A 76 -18.60 -9.90 -31.80
C SER A 76 -18.21 -9.19 -30.51
N VAL A 77 -17.58 -8.02 -30.63
CA VAL A 77 -16.90 -7.34 -29.53
C VAL A 77 -17.72 -6.16 -29.02
N PHE A 78 -18.08 -6.15 -27.73
CA PHE A 78 -18.68 -5.00 -27.06
C PHE A 78 -17.69 -4.38 -26.07
N VAL A 79 -17.48 -3.06 -26.17
CA VAL A 79 -16.50 -2.32 -25.37
C VAL A 79 -17.19 -1.32 -24.42
N PRO A 80 -17.64 -1.74 -23.23
CA PRO A 80 -18.12 -0.82 -22.20
C PRO A 80 -16.97 0.04 -21.65
N LEU A 81 -17.17 1.36 -21.65
CA LEU A 81 -16.19 2.36 -21.20
C LEU A 81 -16.80 3.15 -20.05
N SER A 82 -16.16 3.12 -18.88
CA SER A 82 -16.68 3.72 -17.63
C SER A 82 -16.46 5.23 -17.54
N SER A 83 -17.04 5.83 -16.49
CA SER A 83 -16.86 7.23 -16.09
C SER A 83 -15.88 7.38 -14.92
N ILE A 84 -15.56 8.63 -14.59
CA ILE A 84 -14.66 9.07 -13.52
C ILE A 84 -14.94 8.38 -12.16
N GLY A 85 -13.85 7.99 -11.51
CA GLY A 85 -13.73 7.52 -10.12
C GLY A 85 -12.25 7.34 -9.78
N HIS A 86 -11.84 7.41 -8.51
CA HIS A 86 -10.41 7.36 -8.12
C HIS A 86 -9.70 6.04 -8.46
N ASP A 87 -10.46 4.99 -8.80
CA ASP A 87 -9.99 3.63 -9.11
C ASP A 87 -9.19 3.51 -10.42
N TYR A 88 -8.97 4.60 -11.18
CA TYR A 88 -8.11 4.56 -12.38
C TYR A 88 -6.62 4.50 -12.04
N LEU A 89 -6.18 4.99 -10.87
CA LEU A 89 -4.76 5.12 -10.56
C LEU A 89 -4.01 3.77 -10.47
N PRO A 90 -4.55 2.68 -9.90
CA PRO A 90 -3.91 1.36 -9.94
C PRO A 90 -3.66 0.87 -11.37
N LEU A 91 -4.63 1.07 -12.27
CA LEU A 91 -4.52 0.71 -13.68
C LEU A 91 -3.48 1.57 -14.42
N LEU A 92 -3.46 2.90 -14.16
CA LEU A 92 -2.45 3.81 -14.69
C LEU A 92 -1.04 3.46 -14.19
N ARG A 93 -0.88 3.09 -12.92
CA ARG A 93 0.40 2.60 -12.37
C ARG A 93 0.87 1.34 -13.10
N ALA A 94 0.00 0.33 -13.26
CA ALA A 94 0.34 -0.91 -13.95
C ALA A 94 0.71 -0.67 -15.43
N LEU A 95 -0.06 0.18 -16.13
CA LEU A 95 0.25 0.64 -17.49
C LEU A 95 1.62 1.31 -17.59
N VAL A 96 1.92 2.27 -16.71
CA VAL A 96 3.22 2.96 -16.70
C VAL A 96 4.36 1.98 -16.39
N THR A 97 4.18 1.04 -15.46
CA THR A 97 5.18 0.00 -15.18
C THR A 97 5.47 -0.88 -16.40
N VAL A 98 4.45 -1.32 -17.14
CA VAL A 98 4.63 -2.09 -18.39
C VAL A 98 5.33 -1.23 -19.46
N CYS A 99 4.93 0.03 -19.61
CA CYS A 99 5.47 0.94 -20.63
C CYS A 99 6.88 1.51 -20.29
N ALA A 100 7.38 1.29 -19.08
CA ALA A 100 8.70 1.72 -18.62
C ALA A 100 9.72 0.56 -18.53
N ALA A 101 9.29 -0.69 -18.77
CA ALA A 101 10.20 -1.83 -18.83
C ALA A 101 11.12 -1.76 -20.06
N PRO A 102 12.37 -2.25 -19.98
CA PRO A 102 13.22 -2.40 -21.15
C PRO A 102 12.69 -3.54 -22.04
N ASN A 103 12.52 -3.28 -23.34
CA ASN A 103 12.11 -4.30 -24.31
C ASN A 103 13.27 -5.26 -24.60
N ASP A 104 13.16 -6.52 -24.17
CA ASP A 104 14.02 -7.59 -24.69
C ASP A 104 13.67 -7.87 -26.16
N ALA A 105 14.64 -7.67 -27.05
CA ALA A 105 14.42 -7.54 -28.50
C ALA A 105 14.18 -8.88 -29.25
N SER A 106 13.64 -9.90 -28.58
CA SER A 106 13.56 -11.28 -29.10
C SER A 106 12.26 -11.62 -29.85
N ASP A 107 11.15 -10.89 -29.63
CA ASP A 107 9.91 -11.08 -30.40
C ASP A 107 9.18 -9.75 -30.68
N ALA A 108 9.43 -9.20 -31.88
CA ALA A 108 8.84 -7.94 -32.34
C ALA A 108 7.31 -7.98 -32.59
N SER A 109 6.67 -9.16 -32.55
CA SER A 109 5.21 -9.25 -32.60
C SER A 109 4.56 -8.99 -31.24
N SER A 110 5.31 -9.21 -30.14
CA SER A 110 4.82 -9.07 -28.77
C SER A 110 4.87 -7.65 -28.23
N THR A 111 5.85 -6.83 -28.66
CA THR A 111 6.05 -5.48 -28.10
C THR A 111 5.12 -4.41 -28.70
N ALA A 112 4.58 -4.63 -29.90
CA ALA A 112 3.85 -3.60 -30.67
C ALA A 112 2.65 -2.97 -29.93
N GLY A 113 1.98 -3.71 -29.03
CA GLY A 113 0.95 -3.17 -28.16
C GLY A 113 1.52 -2.29 -27.02
N ILE A 114 2.65 -2.69 -26.45
CA ILE A 114 3.38 -1.96 -25.39
C ILE A 114 3.94 -0.65 -25.96
N ASP A 115 4.60 -0.71 -27.11
CA ASP A 115 5.17 0.45 -27.78
C ASP A 115 4.08 1.49 -28.15
N ARG A 116 2.89 1.01 -28.55
CA ARG A 116 1.71 1.86 -28.78
C ARG A 116 1.16 2.48 -27.50
N ALA A 117 0.97 1.68 -26.44
CA ALA A 117 0.46 2.16 -25.15
C ALA A 117 1.43 3.18 -24.52
N LYS A 118 2.74 2.92 -24.58
CA LYS A 118 3.81 3.84 -24.18
C LYS A 118 3.74 5.14 -24.97
N GLY A 119 3.63 5.07 -26.29
CA GLY A 119 3.49 6.23 -27.17
C GLY A 119 2.25 7.09 -26.84
N ILE A 120 1.11 6.46 -26.51
CA ILE A 120 -0.10 7.15 -26.07
C ILE A 120 0.11 7.89 -24.74
N LEU A 121 0.70 7.22 -23.74
CA LEU A 121 0.94 7.80 -22.42
C LEU A 121 1.96 8.94 -22.47
N VAL A 122 3.12 8.74 -23.13
CA VAL A 122 4.17 9.76 -23.27
C VAL A 122 3.63 11.00 -24.00
N ASN A 123 2.94 10.83 -25.13
CA ASN A 123 2.37 11.98 -25.85
C ASN A 123 1.24 12.64 -25.05
N CYS A 124 0.41 11.88 -24.33
CA CYS A 124 -0.61 12.47 -23.45
C CYS A 124 0.02 13.37 -22.38
N ALA A 125 1.12 12.96 -21.75
CA ALA A 125 1.81 13.76 -20.74
C ALA A 125 2.36 15.07 -21.33
N LEU A 126 3.03 14.98 -22.48
CA LEU A 126 3.62 16.13 -23.17
C LEU A 126 2.55 17.13 -23.65
N TRP A 127 1.42 16.64 -24.17
CA TRP A 127 0.30 17.50 -24.56
C TRP A 127 -0.45 18.07 -23.36
N LEU A 128 -0.66 17.32 -22.27
CA LEU A 128 -1.26 17.83 -21.03
C LEU A 128 -0.44 18.98 -20.44
N VAL A 129 0.89 18.85 -20.35
CA VAL A 129 1.78 19.94 -19.92
C VAL A 129 1.66 21.18 -20.83
N ARG A 130 1.46 20.99 -22.13
CA ARG A 130 1.26 22.09 -23.09
C ARG A 130 -0.11 22.76 -22.96
N ASP A 131 -1.18 21.98 -22.88
CA ASP A 131 -2.55 22.49 -22.76
C ASP A 131 -2.78 23.18 -21.41
N ILE A 132 -2.14 22.71 -20.32
CA ILE A 132 -2.08 23.45 -19.04
C ILE A 132 -1.44 24.82 -19.21
N ARG A 133 -0.28 24.93 -19.88
CA ARG A 133 0.38 26.22 -20.11
C ARG A 133 -0.49 27.15 -20.96
N SER A 134 -1.08 26.67 -22.04
CA SER A 134 -2.00 27.48 -22.86
C SER A 134 -3.29 27.85 -22.14
N ALA A 135 -3.75 27.05 -21.18
CA ALA A 135 -4.87 27.44 -20.30
C ALA A 135 -4.50 28.58 -19.34
N GLN A 136 -3.25 28.63 -18.85
CA GLN A 136 -2.75 29.76 -18.04
C GLN A 136 -2.55 31.03 -18.88
N GLU A 137 -2.19 30.90 -20.16
CA GLU A 137 -2.08 32.01 -21.10
C GLU A 137 -3.46 32.60 -21.47
N LEU A 138 -4.47 31.74 -21.68
CA LEU A 138 -5.84 32.14 -22.03
C LEU A 138 -6.66 32.66 -20.84
N TYR A 139 -6.43 32.13 -19.64
CA TYR A 139 -7.21 32.46 -18.44
C TYR A 139 -6.30 32.96 -17.33
N THR A 140 -6.11 34.28 -17.26
CA THR A 140 -5.22 34.92 -16.27
C THR A 140 -5.69 34.81 -14.82
N ASP A 141 -6.94 34.39 -14.58
CA ASP A 141 -7.47 34.05 -13.24
C ASP A 141 -7.35 32.55 -12.88
N LEU A 142 -6.72 31.72 -13.73
CA LEU A 142 -6.60 30.28 -13.55
C LEU A 142 -5.32 29.89 -12.78
N THR A 143 -5.47 29.67 -11.48
CA THR A 143 -4.41 29.12 -10.62
C THR A 143 -4.47 27.59 -10.55
N PHE A 144 -3.44 26.92 -11.08
CA PHE A 144 -3.25 25.47 -10.88
C PHE A 144 -2.50 25.19 -9.55
N PRO A 145 -2.79 24.06 -8.85
CA PRO A 145 -2.13 23.68 -7.59
C PRO A 145 -0.61 23.49 -7.72
N GLN A 146 0.13 23.61 -6.61
CA GLN A 146 1.60 23.53 -6.62
C GLN A 146 2.14 22.22 -7.22
N HIS A 147 1.48 21.08 -6.99
CA HIS A 147 1.92 19.81 -7.57
C HIS A 147 1.82 19.80 -9.10
N VAL A 148 0.82 20.49 -9.68
CA VAL A 148 0.70 20.70 -11.14
C VAL A 148 1.79 21.66 -11.62
N ARG A 149 2.09 22.73 -10.86
CA ARG A 149 3.17 23.66 -11.19
C ARG A 149 4.53 22.95 -11.24
N ASN A 150 4.83 22.07 -10.27
CA ASN A 150 6.02 21.23 -10.28
C ASN A 150 6.08 20.31 -11.52
N ALA A 151 4.94 19.76 -11.96
CA ALA A 151 4.85 18.95 -13.17
C ALA A 151 5.09 19.75 -14.48
N LEU A 152 4.97 21.09 -14.45
CA LEU A 152 5.35 21.95 -15.58
C LEU A 152 6.87 22.20 -15.66
N GLU A 153 7.64 21.83 -14.64
CA GLU A 153 9.09 22.05 -14.56
C GLU A 153 9.91 20.82 -14.98
N THR A 154 9.27 19.67 -15.26
CA THR A 154 9.96 18.40 -15.58
C THR A 154 10.55 18.35 -16.99
N GLU A 155 11.68 17.65 -17.13
CA GLU A 155 12.40 17.44 -18.39
C GLU A 155 11.60 16.66 -19.46
N THR A 156 12.01 16.79 -20.72
CA THR A 156 11.32 16.22 -21.89
C THR A 156 11.70 14.76 -22.22
N SER A 157 12.06 13.94 -21.22
CA SER A 157 12.35 12.52 -21.43
C SER A 157 11.09 11.66 -21.33
N GLU A 158 11.06 10.50 -22.00
CA GLU A 158 9.91 9.57 -21.92
C GLU A 158 9.64 9.12 -20.48
N GLU A 159 10.70 8.88 -19.71
CA GLU A 159 10.60 8.47 -18.31
C GLU A 159 10.05 9.59 -17.42
N ALA A 160 10.46 10.86 -17.65
CA ALA A 160 9.89 12.01 -16.96
C ALA A 160 8.40 12.21 -17.34
N ALA A 161 8.05 12.05 -18.62
CA ALA A 161 6.67 12.14 -19.10
C ALA A 161 5.76 11.10 -18.39
N LEU A 162 6.21 9.85 -18.29
CA LEU A 162 5.48 8.80 -17.56
C LEU A 162 5.41 9.06 -16.05
N LYS A 163 6.49 9.54 -15.42
CA LYS A 163 6.51 9.95 -14.01
C LYS A 163 5.52 11.09 -13.73
N THR A 164 5.37 12.04 -14.64
CA THR A 164 4.45 13.17 -14.52
C THR A 164 2.98 12.72 -14.49
N LEU A 165 2.58 11.72 -15.30
CA LEU A 165 1.23 11.13 -15.19
C LEU A 165 0.98 10.52 -13.81
N LEU A 166 1.97 9.82 -13.25
CA LEU A 166 1.87 9.23 -11.92
C LEU A 166 1.84 10.28 -10.81
N MET A 167 2.63 11.36 -10.93
CA MET A 167 2.64 12.47 -9.96
C MET A 167 1.27 13.16 -9.89
N LEU A 168 0.71 13.51 -11.05
CA LEU A 168 -0.61 14.14 -11.15
C LEU A 168 -1.70 13.20 -10.61
N GLY A 169 -1.72 11.94 -11.03
CA GLY A 169 -2.69 10.96 -10.55
C GLY A 169 -2.60 10.65 -9.05
N GLN A 170 -1.39 10.67 -8.47
CA GLN A 170 -1.19 10.52 -7.02
C GLN A 170 -1.72 11.72 -6.22
N ALA A 171 -1.54 12.94 -6.72
CA ALA A 171 -2.06 14.14 -6.08
C ALA A 171 -3.60 14.15 -6.03
N GLU A 172 -4.24 13.73 -7.13
CA GLU A 172 -5.69 13.53 -7.22
C GLU A 172 -6.21 12.52 -6.18
N THR A 173 -5.51 11.39 -5.96
CA THR A 173 -5.90 10.43 -4.90
C THR A 173 -5.63 10.90 -3.47
N ASN A 174 -4.77 11.91 -3.29
CA ASN A 174 -4.42 12.45 -1.97
C ASN A 174 -5.29 13.65 -1.55
N GLY A 175 -6.28 14.04 -2.36
CA GLY A 175 -7.21 15.15 -2.07
C GLY A 175 -6.67 16.55 -2.34
N ASN A 176 -5.50 16.67 -2.97
CA ASN A 176 -4.80 17.95 -3.15
C ASN A 176 -5.33 18.76 -4.34
N ALA A 177 -6.52 19.36 -4.22
CA ALA A 177 -7.19 20.20 -5.23
C ALA A 177 -7.40 19.52 -6.59
N VAL A 178 -8.56 18.89 -6.74
CA VAL A 178 -9.01 18.23 -7.96
C VAL A 178 -9.24 19.23 -9.10
N THR A 179 -8.93 18.83 -10.34
CA THR A 179 -9.52 19.46 -11.53
C THR A 179 -10.12 18.39 -12.43
N SER A 180 -11.33 18.61 -12.91
CA SER A 180 -11.98 17.74 -13.89
C SER A 180 -11.18 17.70 -15.19
N ALA A 181 -10.43 18.76 -15.50
CA ALA A 181 -9.45 18.81 -16.59
C ALA A 181 -8.38 17.69 -16.49
N ILE A 182 -7.64 17.61 -15.38
CA ILE A 182 -6.56 16.62 -15.19
C ILE A 182 -7.16 15.22 -15.07
N THR A 183 -8.16 15.04 -14.20
CA THR A 183 -8.78 13.73 -13.97
C THR A 183 -9.40 13.14 -15.25
N SER A 184 -10.11 13.92 -16.07
CA SER A 184 -10.65 13.41 -17.35
C SER A 184 -9.57 13.03 -18.34
N THR A 185 -8.46 13.77 -18.36
CA THR A 185 -7.31 13.50 -19.24
C THR A 185 -6.61 12.19 -18.87
N LEU A 186 -6.21 12.05 -17.60
CA LEU A 186 -5.54 10.84 -17.09
C LEU A 186 -6.42 9.60 -17.27
N PHE A 187 -7.74 9.73 -17.05
CA PHE A 187 -8.70 8.65 -17.24
C PHE A 187 -8.84 8.23 -18.72
N THR A 188 -8.94 9.19 -19.64
CA THR A 188 -9.02 8.94 -21.10
C THR A 188 -7.74 8.26 -21.61
N ALA A 189 -6.57 8.73 -21.16
CA ALA A 189 -5.28 8.13 -21.48
C ALA A 189 -5.17 6.70 -20.94
N THR A 190 -5.61 6.47 -19.70
CA THR A 190 -5.63 5.15 -19.04
C THR A 190 -6.47 4.15 -19.83
N GLN A 191 -7.72 4.49 -20.18
CA GLN A 191 -8.59 3.60 -20.97
C GLN A 191 -8.01 3.34 -22.37
N THR A 192 -7.52 4.38 -23.05
CA THR A 192 -7.05 4.26 -24.44
C THR A 192 -5.74 3.46 -24.53
N ALA A 193 -4.80 3.65 -23.59
CA ALA A 193 -3.58 2.84 -23.50
C ALA A 193 -3.86 1.40 -23.07
N ASN A 194 -4.85 1.15 -22.19
CA ASN A 194 -5.30 -0.20 -21.83
C ASN A 194 -5.82 -0.96 -23.07
N TYR A 195 -6.68 -0.32 -23.87
CA TYR A 195 -7.16 -0.92 -25.12
C TYR A 195 -6.03 -1.15 -26.14
N ALA A 196 -5.07 -0.22 -26.24
CA ALA A 196 -3.93 -0.32 -27.15
C ALA A 196 -3.01 -1.53 -26.89
N LEU A 197 -2.86 -1.99 -25.64
CA LEU A 197 -2.10 -3.20 -25.32
C LEU A 197 -2.72 -4.47 -25.93
N TYR A 198 -4.05 -4.57 -25.92
CA TYR A 198 -4.76 -5.81 -26.27
C TYR A 198 -5.28 -5.87 -27.70
N ALA A 199 -5.36 -4.74 -28.40
CA ALA A 199 -6.02 -4.67 -29.71
C ALA A 199 -5.48 -5.67 -30.74
N HIS A 200 -4.19 -6.03 -30.70
CA HIS A 200 -3.59 -7.05 -31.57
C HIS A 200 -4.19 -8.46 -31.39
N GLU A 201 -4.73 -8.79 -30.22
CA GLU A 201 -5.38 -10.09 -29.96
C GLU A 201 -6.81 -10.17 -30.49
N PHE A 202 -7.48 -9.02 -30.67
CA PHE A 202 -8.92 -8.92 -30.95
C PHE A 202 -9.26 -8.30 -32.31
N GLU A 203 -8.40 -7.45 -32.89
CA GLU A 203 -8.57 -6.92 -34.24
C GLU A 203 -8.05 -7.93 -35.30
N PRO A 204 -8.89 -8.37 -36.26
CA PRO A 204 -8.42 -9.25 -37.33
C PRO A 204 -7.48 -8.50 -38.27
N ALA A 205 -6.34 -9.13 -38.60
CA ALA A 205 -5.25 -8.56 -39.42
C ALA A 205 -5.56 -8.42 -40.93
N ALA A 206 -6.77 -7.97 -41.29
CA ALA A 206 -7.22 -7.82 -42.67
C ALA A 206 -8.23 -6.65 -42.80
N LEU A 207 -7.72 -5.44 -43.04
CA LEU A 207 -8.52 -4.25 -43.38
C LEU A 207 -8.04 -3.55 -44.67
N ASP A 208 -7.56 -4.33 -45.63
CA ASP A 208 -7.41 -3.88 -47.02
C ASP A 208 -8.79 -3.72 -47.68
N GLY A 209 -9.43 -2.57 -47.46
CA GLY A 209 -10.53 -2.05 -48.28
C GLY A 209 -11.94 -2.66 -48.10
N ALA A 210 -12.14 -3.60 -47.18
CA ALA A 210 -13.46 -4.17 -46.87
C ALA A 210 -14.17 -3.45 -45.69
N THR A 211 -15.49 -3.38 -45.73
CA THR A 211 -16.32 -2.63 -44.75
C THR A 211 -16.36 -3.28 -43.36
N PRO A 212 -15.87 -2.62 -42.27
CA PRO A 212 -15.73 -3.25 -40.95
C PRO A 212 -17.02 -3.42 -40.12
N ALA A 213 -18.16 -2.90 -40.57
CA ALA A 213 -19.32 -2.56 -39.74
C ALA A 213 -20.18 -3.74 -39.20
N SER A 214 -19.62 -4.94 -39.04
CA SER A 214 -20.38 -6.18 -38.78
C SER A 214 -19.95 -7.00 -37.55
N SER A 215 -18.97 -6.53 -36.74
CA SER A 215 -18.40 -7.34 -35.66
C SER A 215 -18.13 -6.64 -34.31
N GLY A 216 -18.60 -5.41 -34.06
CA GLY A 216 -18.49 -4.85 -32.71
C GLY A 216 -19.06 -3.45 -32.49
N ALA A 217 -19.16 -3.05 -31.22
CA ALA A 217 -19.60 -1.71 -30.81
C ALA A 217 -19.04 -1.23 -29.45
N CYS A 218 -18.73 0.07 -29.36
CA CYS A 218 -18.38 0.74 -28.11
C CYS A 218 -19.63 1.23 -27.36
N LEU A 219 -19.65 1.06 -26.03
CA LEU A 219 -20.71 1.52 -25.12
C LEU A 219 -20.15 2.55 -24.12
N PRO A 220 -20.08 3.84 -24.50
CA PRO A 220 -19.50 4.90 -23.67
C PRO A 220 -20.42 5.39 -22.55
N PHE A 221 -19.86 5.57 -21.35
CA PHE A 221 -20.52 6.26 -20.24
C PHE A 221 -19.78 7.55 -19.86
N CYS A 222 -20.47 8.70 -19.93
CA CYS A 222 -19.87 10.02 -19.67
C CYS A 222 -18.55 10.19 -20.46
N GLY A 223 -17.45 10.56 -19.79
CA GLY A 223 -16.12 10.72 -20.39
C GLY A 223 -15.58 9.49 -21.15
N GLY A 224 -16.13 8.29 -20.94
CA GLY A 224 -15.84 7.12 -21.78
C GLY A 224 -16.15 7.32 -23.28
N ALA A 225 -16.91 8.36 -23.66
CA ALA A 225 -17.10 8.74 -25.07
C ALA A 225 -15.82 9.30 -25.72
N LEU A 226 -14.93 9.93 -24.94
CA LEU A 226 -13.62 10.40 -25.43
C LEU A 226 -12.71 9.20 -25.78
N SER A 227 -12.69 8.19 -24.90
CA SER A 227 -12.04 6.90 -25.17
C SER A 227 -12.68 6.18 -26.37
N ALA A 228 -14.01 6.26 -26.52
CA ALA A 228 -14.70 5.68 -27.67
C ALA A 228 -14.35 6.38 -29.00
N TYR A 229 -14.19 7.72 -29.01
CA TYR A 229 -13.65 8.46 -30.15
C TYR A 229 -12.25 7.96 -30.51
N ALA A 230 -11.35 7.81 -29.52
CA ALA A 230 -9.97 7.35 -29.76
C ALA A 230 -9.91 5.92 -30.34
N ILE A 231 -10.75 5.03 -29.80
CA ILE A 231 -10.82 3.61 -30.19
C ILE A 231 -11.46 3.43 -31.57
N ALA A 232 -12.58 4.12 -31.84
CA ALA A 232 -13.36 3.90 -33.07
C ALA A 232 -12.76 4.56 -34.32
N HIS A 233 -11.93 5.59 -34.19
CA HIS A 233 -11.36 6.32 -35.33
C HIS A 233 -9.88 6.00 -35.57
N LYS A 234 -9.50 5.92 -36.84
CA LYS A 234 -8.11 5.82 -37.31
C LYS A 234 -7.84 6.92 -38.34
N HIS A 235 -6.64 7.47 -38.36
CA HIS A 235 -6.26 8.54 -39.29
C HIS A 235 -5.54 8.00 -40.54
N ARG A 236 -5.67 8.73 -41.66
CA ARG A 236 -4.94 8.45 -42.90
C ARG A 236 -3.43 8.51 -42.64
N GLY A 237 -2.71 7.49 -43.11
CA GLY A 237 -1.28 7.31 -42.87
C GLY A 237 -0.94 6.27 -41.79
N GLU A 238 -1.75 6.13 -40.73
CA GLU A 238 -1.56 5.12 -39.66
C GLU A 238 -2.12 3.73 -40.06
N ALA A 239 -1.90 3.31 -41.32
CA ALA A 239 -2.59 2.20 -41.97
C ALA A 239 -2.32 0.80 -41.39
N ALA A 240 -3.28 -0.10 -41.56
CA ALA A 240 -3.23 -1.56 -41.31
C ALA A 240 -2.80 -2.03 -39.90
N SER A 241 -2.61 -1.13 -38.94
CA SER A 241 -2.17 -1.49 -37.58
C SER A 241 -3.33 -1.67 -36.59
N ALA A 242 -3.22 -2.66 -35.71
CA ALA A 242 -4.21 -2.95 -34.67
C ALA A 242 -4.14 -1.92 -33.54
N GLY A 243 -5.29 -1.50 -33.01
CA GLY A 243 -5.43 -0.56 -31.91
C GLY A 243 -5.81 0.86 -32.31
N PRO A 244 -5.97 1.74 -31.32
CA PRO A 244 -6.33 3.13 -31.54
C PRO A 244 -5.15 3.85 -32.21
N SER A 245 -5.43 4.84 -33.06
CA SER A 245 -4.37 5.66 -33.66
C SER A 245 -3.73 6.57 -32.60
N GLN A 246 -2.43 6.87 -32.71
CA GLN A 246 -1.80 7.80 -31.76
C GLN A 246 -2.45 9.18 -31.88
N SER A 247 -2.78 9.60 -33.10
CA SER A 247 -3.45 10.87 -33.38
C SER A 247 -4.84 10.98 -32.72
N SER A 248 -5.70 9.95 -32.84
CA SER A 248 -7.03 9.94 -32.20
C SER A 248 -6.93 9.88 -30.67
N SER A 249 -5.96 9.13 -30.15
CA SER A 249 -5.67 9.03 -28.71
C SER A 249 -5.25 10.36 -28.10
N ILE A 250 -4.34 11.09 -28.76
CA ILE A 250 -3.91 12.43 -28.35
C ILE A 250 -5.08 13.40 -28.41
N ASN A 251 -5.83 13.43 -29.52
CA ASN A 251 -7.00 14.31 -29.68
C ASN A 251 -8.05 14.06 -28.59
N ALA A 252 -8.34 12.80 -28.23
CA ALA A 252 -9.22 12.46 -27.11
C ALA A 252 -8.73 13.02 -25.78
N CYS A 253 -7.44 12.87 -25.46
CA CYS A 253 -6.85 13.37 -24.22
C CYS A 253 -6.87 14.91 -24.15
N ARG A 254 -6.58 15.60 -25.27
CA ARG A 254 -6.69 17.07 -25.35
C ARG A 254 -8.14 17.53 -25.20
N MET A 255 -9.10 16.88 -25.85
CA MET A 255 -10.52 17.17 -25.67
C MET A 255 -10.97 16.94 -24.22
N ALA A 256 -10.49 15.89 -23.56
CA ALA A 256 -10.79 15.61 -22.15
C ALA A 256 -10.30 16.74 -21.22
N PHE A 257 -9.10 17.27 -21.46
CA PHE A 257 -8.55 18.41 -20.72
C PHE A 257 -9.43 19.65 -20.87
N TRP A 258 -9.65 20.11 -22.11
CA TRP A 258 -10.39 21.36 -22.36
C TRP A 258 -11.86 21.27 -21.95
N MET A 259 -12.50 20.12 -22.13
CA MET A 259 -13.88 19.89 -21.67
C MET A 259 -13.99 19.92 -20.15
N GLY A 260 -13.05 19.27 -19.45
CA GLY A 260 -12.98 19.30 -17.99
C GLY A 260 -12.71 20.71 -17.45
N LEU A 261 -11.80 21.46 -18.07
CA LEU A 261 -11.48 22.84 -17.70
C LEU A 261 -12.67 23.78 -17.89
N SER A 262 -13.42 23.66 -19.00
CA SER A 262 -14.64 24.44 -19.21
C SER A 262 -15.70 24.14 -18.14
N SER A 263 -15.87 22.88 -17.73
CA SER A 263 -16.76 22.51 -16.63
C SER A 263 -16.28 23.04 -15.27
N ASP A 264 -14.99 22.90 -14.95
CA ASP A 264 -14.37 23.45 -13.74
C ASP A 264 -14.55 24.98 -13.66
N ARG A 265 -14.56 25.68 -14.80
CA ARG A 265 -14.83 27.12 -14.89
C ARG A 265 -16.31 27.47 -14.69
N VAL A 266 -17.28 26.58 -14.99
CA VAL A 266 -18.68 26.77 -14.57
C VAL A 266 -18.80 26.65 -13.05
N ALA A 267 -18.21 25.61 -12.45
CA ALA A 267 -18.22 25.43 -10.99
C ALA A 267 -17.57 26.62 -10.25
N ALA A 268 -16.43 27.11 -10.76
CA ALA A 268 -15.74 28.28 -10.20
C ALA A 268 -16.46 29.63 -10.47
N ARG A 269 -17.29 29.75 -11.52
CA ARG A 269 -18.19 30.91 -11.69
C ARG A 269 -19.32 30.88 -10.66
N HIS A 270 -19.97 29.73 -10.48
CA HIS A 270 -21.03 29.53 -9.49
C HIS A 270 -20.54 29.81 -8.05
N ALA A 271 -19.41 29.22 -7.65
CA ALA A 271 -18.84 29.43 -6.32
C ALA A 271 -18.54 30.91 -6.02
N ARG A 272 -18.00 31.66 -7.00
CA ARG A 272 -17.76 33.11 -6.87
C ARG A 272 -19.06 33.92 -6.78
N GLN A 273 -20.10 33.55 -7.53
CA GLN A 273 -21.41 34.23 -7.50
C GLN A 273 -22.15 34.08 -6.16
N HIS A 274 -21.91 33.00 -5.42
CA HIS A 274 -22.53 32.73 -4.12
C HIS A 274 -21.60 33.01 -2.92
N HIS A 275 -20.46 33.69 -3.15
CA HIS A 275 -19.45 34.00 -2.13
C HIS A 275 -18.95 32.77 -1.33
N LEU A 276 -18.87 31.60 -1.98
CA LEU A 276 -18.40 30.35 -1.37
C LEU A 276 -16.87 30.23 -1.31
N VAL A 277 -16.14 31.25 -1.79
CA VAL A 277 -14.68 31.38 -1.72
C VAL A 277 -14.34 32.86 -1.51
N GLU A 278 -13.50 33.16 -0.52
CA GLU A 278 -12.87 34.48 -0.39
C GLU A 278 -11.54 34.53 -1.17
N ASP A 279 -11.40 35.56 -1.99
CA ASP A 279 -10.19 36.08 -2.65
C ASP A 279 -9.13 35.08 -3.19
N HIS A 280 -9.31 34.67 -4.45
CA HIS A 280 -8.31 34.13 -5.40
C HIS A 280 -7.43 32.90 -5.03
N ALA A 281 -7.43 32.43 -3.79
CA ALA A 281 -6.70 31.24 -3.36
C ALA A 281 -7.58 29.97 -3.34
N GLU A 282 -6.98 28.85 -3.75
CA GLU A 282 -7.29 27.50 -3.26
C GLU A 282 -8.77 27.03 -3.26
N ARG A 283 -9.18 26.39 -4.38
CA ARG A 283 -10.50 25.74 -4.59
C ARG A 283 -10.73 24.45 -3.74
N HIS A 284 -10.20 24.37 -2.52
CA HIS A 284 -9.99 23.09 -1.84
C HIS A 284 -11.25 22.37 -1.30
N ASP A 285 -12.34 23.07 -0.97
CA ASP A 285 -13.51 22.45 -0.30
C ASP A 285 -14.89 22.92 -0.83
N LEU A 286 -15.05 22.97 -2.16
CA LEU A 286 -16.36 23.30 -2.76
C LEU A 286 -17.38 22.15 -2.74
N GLY A 287 -16.96 20.93 -2.40
CA GLY A 287 -17.83 19.75 -2.34
C GLY A 287 -18.16 19.12 -3.71
N SER A 288 -18.87 17.99 -3.65
CA SER A 288 -19.22 17.20 -4.85
C SER A 288 -20.44 17.75 -5.59
N TRP A 289 -20.35 17.80 -6.92
CA TRP A 289 -21.42 18.18 -7.84
C TRP A 289 -22.30 17.00 -8.30
N CYS A 290 -22.13 15.79 -7.72
CA CYS A 290 -22.95 14.62 -8.07
C CYS A 290 -23.24 13.69 -6.89
N CYS A 291 -24.47 13.17 -6.82
CA CYS A 291 -24.83 12.06 -5.94
C CYS A 291 -25.67 11.01 -6.68
N VAL A 292 -25.50 9.74 -6.33
CA VAL A 292 -26.29 8.62 -6.85
C VAL A 292 -27.40 8.31 -5.85
N VAL A 293 -28.65 8.42 -6.29
CA VAL A 293 -29.83 7.94 -5.57
C VAL A 293 -30.00 6.46 -5.89
N LEU A 294 -29.94 5.62 -4.86
CA LEU A 294 -30.09 4.17 -4.96
C LEU A 294 -31.41 3.73 -4.34
N GLY A 295 -32.21 2.95 -5.07
CA GLY A 295 -33.48 2.37 -4.61
C GLY A 295 -34.75 3.04 -5.17
N TRP A 296 -34.62 4.12 -5.93
CA TRP A 296 -35.74 4.84 -6.56
C TRP A 296 -35.61 4.88 -8.09
N SER A 297 -36.75 4.95 -8.78
CA SER A 297 -36.84 5.14 -10.23
C SER A 297 -36.63 6.61 -10.63
N GLU A 298 -36.48 6.85 -11.94
CA GLU A 298 -36.35 8.19 -12.53
C GLU A 298 -37.50 9.11 -12.10
N GLU A 299 -38.76 8.63 -12.16
CA GLU A 299 -39.95 9.42 -11.85
C GLU A 299 -40.06 9.73 -10.34
N GLN A 300 -39.54 8.86 -9.47
CA GLN A 300 -39.50 9.11 -8.03
C GLN A 300 -38.48 10.21 -7.69
N VAL A 301 -37.30 10.18 -8.31
CA VAL A 301 -36.28 11.23 -8.17
C VAL A 301 -36.78 12.55 -8.74
N GLN A 302 -37.32 12.54 -9.97
CA GLN A 302 -37.83 13.73 -10.66
C GLN A 302 -38.89 14.48 -9.84
N ARG A 303 -39.86 13.77 -9.25
CA ARG A 303 -40.89 14.37 -8.37
C ARG A 303 -40.30 15.09 -7.15
N VAL A 304 -39.15 14.64 -6.62
CA VAL A 304 -38.47 15.31 -5.50
C VAL A 304 -37.75 16.56 -5.98
N LEU A 305 -37.09 16.52 -7.14
CA LEU A 305 -36.42 17.69 -7.75
C LEU A 305 -37.42 18.80 -8.12
N GLU A 306 -38.62 18.43 -8.56
CA GLU A 306 -39.74 19.35 -8.83
C GLU A 306 -40.27 20.05 -7.56
N GLN A 307 -40.10 19.44 -6.38
CA GLN A 307 -40.50 19.99 -5.08
C GLN A 307 -39.40 20.81 -4.40
N MET A 308 -38.14 20.73 -4.86
CA MET A 308 -37.04 21.50 -4.26
C MET A 308 -37.18 23.01 -4.54
N PRO A 309 -36.91 23.88 -3.55
CA PRO A 309 -37.03 25.32 -3.70
C PRO A 309 -35.87 25.95 -4.51
N GLY A 310 -36.07 27.19 -4.94
CA GLY A 310 -35.06 27.98 -5.64
C GLY A 310 -34.94 27.69 -7.14
N ASN A 311 -34.09 28.47 -7.80
CA ASN A 311 -33.85 28.36 -9.24
C ASN A 311 -32.77 27.33 -9.58
N GLU A 312 -31.74 27.15 -8.76
CA GLU A 312 -30.54 26.32 -9.05
C GLU A 312 -30.71 24.84 -8.71
N ARG A 313 -31.89 24.29 -9.02
CA ARG A 313 -32.26 22.92 -8.64
C ARG A 313 -31.32 21.88 -9.26
N PRO A 314 -31.01 20.78 -8.55
CA PRO A 314 -30.33 19.63 -9.14
C PRO A 314 -31.16 18.98 -10.26
N TYR A 315 -30.49 18.22 -11.11
CA TYR A 315 -31.04 17.57 -12.31
C TYR A 315 -30.55 16.13 -12.42
N ILE A 316 -31.35 15.26 -13.03
CA ILE A 316 -30.93 13.89 -13.33
C ILE A 316 -29.86 13.95 -14.44
N SER A 317 -28.64 13.50 -14.13
CA SER A 317 -27.48 13.57 -15.01
C SER A 317 -27.17 12.23 -15.68
N SER A 318 -27.50 11.10 -15.05
CA SER A 318 -27.42 9.79 -15.69
C SER A 318 -28.30 8.73 -15.03
N ILE A 319 -28.62 7.68 -15.80
CA ILE A 319 -29.45 6.55 -15.39
C ILE A 319 -28.67 5.27 -15.67
N THR A 320 -28.04 4.73 -14.62
CA THR A 320 -27.14 3.58 -14.71
C THR A 320 -27.92 2.27 -14.55
N SER A 321 -29.04 2.29 -13.83
CA SER A 321 -30.03 1.21 -13.80
C SER A 321 -31.43 1.77 -13.47
N PRO A 322 -32.52 0.98 -13.59
CA PRO A 322 -33.88 1.41 -13.21
C PRO A 322 -34.06 1.82 -11.74
N THR A 323 -33.07 1.57 -10.87
CA THR A 323 -33.07 1.97 -9.46
C THR A 323 -31.75 2.61 -9.00
N ALA A 324 -30.94 3.11 -9.95
CA ALA A 324 -29.69 3.81 -9.69
C ALA A 324 -29.58 5.05 -10.59
N ILE A 325 -29.98 6.19 -10.03
CA ILE A 325 -30.17 7.46 -10.74
C ILE A 325 -29.13 8.47 -10.21
N SER A 326 -28.26 8.97 -11.08
CA SER A 326 -27.31 10.02 -10.73
C SER A 326 -27.98 11.38 -10.87
N VAL A 327 -27.82 12.22 -9.85
CA VAL A 327 -28.31 13.59 -9.79
C VAL A 327 -27.12 14.52 -9.60
N SER A 328 -27.03 15.55 -10.43
CA SER A 328 -25.96 16.54 -10.38
C SER A 328 -26.51 17.96 -10.17
N GLY A 329 -25.67 18.87 -9.68
CA GLY A 329 -26.03 20.25 -9.36
C GLY A 329 -25.17 20.82 -8.24
N PRO A 330 -25.44 22.06 -7.81
CA PRO A 330 -24.68 22.73 -6.76
C PRO A 330 -24.54 21.86 -5.49
N PRO A 331 -23.35 21.74 -4.89
CA PRO A 331 -23.09 20.81 -3.79
C PRO A 331 -24.06 20.95 -2.60
N LEU A 332 -24.34 22.19 -2.17
CA LEU A 332 -25.32 22.52 -1.11
C LEU A 332 -26.77 22.10 -1.46
N GLN A 333 -27.15 22.18 -2.73
CA GLN A 333 -28.47 21.71 -3.18
C GLN A 333 -28.54 20.18 -3.16
N LEU A 334 -27.43 19.51 -3.45
CA LEU A 334 -27.35 18.06 -3.27
C LEU A 334 -27.39 17.65 -1.79
N ASP A 335 -26.86 18.43 -0.84
CA ASP A 335 -27.02 18.15 0.60
C ASP A 335 -28.49 18.27 1.05
N CYS A 336 -29.23 19.25 0.53
CA CYS A 336 -30.68 19.34 0.68
C CYS A 336 -31.38 18.08 0.13
N LEU A 337 -30.99 17.60 -1.06
CA LEU A 337 -31.52 16.37 -1.63
C LEU A 337 -31.20 15.14 -0.77
N GLN A 338 -29.95 14.97 -0.30
CA GLN A 338 -29.58 13.88 0.61
C GLN A 338 -30.44 13.91 1.88
N SER A 339 -30.68 15.12 2.43
CA SER A 339 -31.51 15.36 3.62
C SER A 339 -33.00 15.08 3.41
N ILE A 340 -33.49 15.13 2.17
CA ILE A 340 -34.87 14.74 1.81
C ILE A 340 -34.94 13.21 1.62
N VAL A 341 -34.02 12.61 0.88
CA VAL A 341 -33.98 11.16 0.64
C VAL A 341 -33.82 10.38 1.95
N ALA A 342 -32.94 10.83 2.86
CA ALA A 342 -32.70 10.17 4.15
C ALA A 342 -33.92 10.13 5.09
N LYS A 343 -34.97 10.94 4.83
CA LYS A 343 -36.23 10.94 5.59
C LYS A 343 -37.28 10.00 5.02
N GLN A 344 -37.03 9.38 3.85
CA GLN A 344 -37.98 8.53 3.15
C GLN A 344 -37.51 7.06 3.13
N LYS A 345 -38.45 6.12 3.12
CA LYS A 345 -38.13 4.69 3.06
C LYS A 345 -37.84 4.24 1.63
N GLY A 346 -36.92 3.29 1.49
CA GLY A 346 -36.65 2.60 0.22
C GLY A 346 -35.50 3.18 -0.61
N ALA A 347 -34.89 4.30 -0.23
CA ALA A 347 -33.72 4.84 -0.92
C ALA A 347 -32.62 5.33 0.01
N ARG A 348 -31.42 5.49 -0.56
CA ARG A 348 -30.26 6.16 0.04
C ARG A 348 -29.50 6.95 -1.02
N THR A 349 -28.66 7.89 -0.60
CA THR A 349 -27.75 8.64 -1.48
C THR A 349 -26.29 8.26 -1.22
N VAL A 350 -25.46 8.36 -2.25
CA VAL A 350 -24.00 8.22 -2.18
C VAL A 350 -23.39 9.39 -2.96
N ARG A 351 -22.42 10.11 -2.41
CA ARG A 351 -21.69 11.16 -3.15
C ARG A 351 -20.71 10.52 -4.14
N ALA A 352 -20.62 11.07 -5.34
CA ALA A 352 -19.64 10.66 -6.35
C ALA A 352 -18.49 11.70 -6.44
N PRO A 353 -17.24 11.29 -6.76
CA PRO A 353 -16.09 12.19 -6.90
C PRO A 353 -16.11 12.92 -8.24
N ILE A 354 -17.13 13.77 -8.42
CA ILE A 354 -17.33 14.65 -9.58
C ILE A 354 -17.52 16.05 -8.99
N TYR A 355 -16.67 17.01 -9.38
CA TYR A 355 -16.53 18.31 -8.71
C TYR A 355 -16.99 19.49 -9.57
N SER A 356 -17.65 19.21 -10.69
CA SER A 356 -18.14 20.18 -11.65
C SER A 356 -19.39 19.65 -12.40
N PRO A 357 -20.18 20.51 -13.07
CA PRO A 357 -21.39 20.09 -13.77
C PRO A 357 -21.13 19.37 -15.11
N PHE A 358 -21.93 18.35 -15.40
CA PHE A 358 -21.96 17.65 -16.69
C PHE A 358 -23.39 17.23 -17.01
N HIS A 359 -23.68 16.78 -18.23
CA HIS A 359 -24.99 16.25 -18.62
C HIS A 359 -26.18 17.20 -18.41
N SER A 360 -25.99 18.51 -18.59
CA SER A 360 -27.06 19.51 -18.46
C SER A 360 -26.82 20.73 -19.34
N ASN A 361 -27.59 20.85 -20.42
CA ASN A 361 -27.55 22.00 -21.32
C ASN A 361 -27.69 23.33 -20.55
N ARG A 362 -28.53 23.38 -19.50
CA ARG A 362 -28.70 24.58 -18.68
C ARG A 362 -27.40 25.06 -18.01
N TRP A 363 -26.59 24.15 -17.49
CA TRP A 363 -25.35 24.50 -16.79
C TRP A 363 -24.14 24.57 -17.74
N MET A 364 -24.19 23.82 -18.83
CA MET A 364 -23.02 23.58 -19.67
C MET A 364 -23.08 24.18 -21.08
N GLN A 365 -24.19 24.75 -21.55
CA GLN A 365 -24.30 25.25 -22.94
C GLN A 365 -23.13 26.18 -23.31
N GLU A 366 -22.96 27.30 -22.60
CA GLU A 366 -21.83 28.23 -22.82
C GLU A 366 -20.47 27.52 -22.79
N ALA A 367 -20.26 26.61 -21.83
CA ALA A 367 -19.01 25.91 -21.61
C ALA A 367 -18.73 24.86 -22.70
N SER A 368 -19.77 24.29 -23.31
CA SER A 368 -19.68 23.44 -24.50
C SER A 368 -19.43 24.25 -25.77
N ASP A 369 -20.10 25.40 -25.95
CA ASP A 369 -19.84 26.29 -27.09
C ASP A 369 -18.38 26.81 -27.05
N GLU A 370 -17.89 27.19 -25.87
CA GLU A 370 -16.49 27.58 -25.63
C GLU A 370 -15.51 26.40 -25.87
N PHE A 371 -15.83 25.19 -25.41
CA PHE A 371 -15.03 23.99 -25.67
C PHE A 371 -14.94 23.64 -27.16
N GLU A 372 -16.05 23.74 -27.89
CA GLU A 372 -16.11 23.50 -29.34
C GLU A 372 -15.26 24.53 -30.10
N ALA A 373 -15.35 25.82 -29.72
CA ALA A 373 -14.52 26.88 -30.26
C ALA A 373 -13.03 26.67 -29.97
N LEU A 374 -12.66 26.35 -28.72
CA LEU A 374 -11.28 26.04 -28.33
C LEU A 374 -10.71 24.86 -29.12
N CYS A 375 -11.49 23.79 -29.32
CA CYS A 375 -11.06 22.65 -30.15
C CYS A 375 -10.81 23.07 -31.60
N HIS A 376 -11.68 23.91 -32.18
CA HIS A 376 -11.50 24.43 -33.52
C HIS A 376 -10.24 25.32 -33.64
N GLU A 377 -10.01 26.24 -32.71
CA GLU A 377 -8.84 27.13 -32.68
C GLU A 377 -7.52 26.39 -32.45
N GLN A 378 -7.49 25.48 -31.48
CA GLN A 378 -6.34 24.62 -31.15
C GLN A 378 -6.13 23.46 -32.15
N LYS A 379 -6.97 23.38 -33.19
CA LYS A 379 -7.03 22.34 -34.23
C LYS A 379 -7.10 20.92 -33.69
N ILE A 380 -7.76 20.73 -32.56
CA ILE A 380 -7.99 19.44 -31.92
C ILE A 380 -9.08 18.70 -32.72
N GLY A 381 -8.77 17.50 -33.20
CA GLY A 381 -9.76 16.61 -33.82
C GLY A 381 -10.36 17.07 -35.16
N GLN A 382 -9.73 18.01 -35.88
CA GLN A 382 -10.26 18.45 -37.19
C GLN A 382 -10.28 17.31 -38.23
N GLU A 383 -11.41 17.17 -38.93
CA GLU A 383 -11.85 15.92 -39.60
C GLU A 383 -11.11 15.58 -40.92
N GLY A 384 -10.14 16.38 -41.36
CA GLY A 384 -9.56 16.30 -42.72
C GLY A 384 -8.91 14.96 -43.10
N ASP A 385 -8.37 14.23 -42.11
CA ASP A 385 -7.67 12.95 -42.30
C ASP A 385 -8.30 11.77 -41.54
N ALA A 386 -9.53 11.92 -41.02
CA ALA A 386 -10.21 10.82 -40.36
C ALA A 386 -10.71 9.76 -41.38
N LEU A 387 -10.55 8.48 -41.05
CA LEU A 387 -11.28 7.39 -41.70
C LEU A 387 -12.65 7.20 -41.02
N PRO A 388 -13.68 6.67 -41.73
CA PRO A 388 -14.95 6.30 -41.10
C PRO A 388 -14.73 5.35 -39.91
N PRO A 389 -15.50 5.49 -38.81
CA PRO A 389 -15.27 4.70 -37.62
C PRO A 389 -15.44 3.20 -37.89
N TRP A 390 -14.45 2.41 -37.48
CA TRP A 390 -14.38 0.98 -37.78
C TRP A 390 -15.13 0.13 -36.75
N LEU A 391 -15.39 0.67 -35.56
CA LEU A 391 -16.37 0.18 -34.60
C LEU A 391 -17.55 1.16 -34.56
N SER A 392 -18.78 0.63 -34.53
CA SER A 392 -19.93 1.47 -34.20
C SER A 392 -19.83 1.97 -32.75
N VAL A 393 -20.26 3.20 -32.50
CA VAL A 393 -20.35 3.73 -31.14
C VAL A 393 -21.82 3.95 -30.80
N TYR A 394 -22.22 3.60 -29.58
CA TYR A 394 -23.53 3.96 -29.07
C TYR A 394 -23.54 5.39 -28.53
N SER A 395 -24.57 6.16 -28.87
CA SER A 395 -24.86 7.44 -28.22
C SER A 395 -25.26 7.20 -26.77
N SER A 396 -24.53 7.83 -25.84
CA SER A 396 -24.87 7.80 -24.41
C SER A 396 -26.21 8.49 -24.10
N PHE A 397 -26.75 9.30 -25.01
CA PHE A 397 -28.02 10.01 -24.84
C PHE A 397 -29.20 9.31 -25.52
N THR A 398 -29.10 8.98 -26.81
CA THR A 398 -30.20 8.34 -27.56
C THR A 398 -30.20 6.80 -27.43
N ALA A 399 -29.21 6.23 -26.75
CA ALA A 399 -29.06 4.80 -26.47
C ALA A 399 -29.00 3.89 -27.72
N VAL A 400 -28.87 4.44 -28.92
CA VAL A 400 -28.74 3.71 -30.20
C VAL A 400 -27.34 3.91 -30.79
N GLN A 401 -26.98 3.10 -31.80
CA GLN A 401 -25.74 3.33 -32.54
C GLN A 401 -25.81 4.67 -33.29
N ASP A 402 -24.82 5.51 -33.08
CA ASP A 402 -24.67 6.83 -33.70
C ASP A 402 -23.18 7.10 -33.94
N GLN A 403 -22.78 6.99 -35.21
CA GLN A 403 -21.39 7.18 -35.61
C GLN A 403 -21.00 8.66 -35.71
N GLN A 404 -21.96 9.60 -35.75
CA GLN A 404 -21.70 11.03 -35.86
C GLN A 404 -21.62 11.71 -34.49
N ALA A 405 -22.42 11.27 -33.51
CA ALA A 405 -22.39 11.80 -32.14
C ALA A 405 -21.03 11.57 -31.44
N CYS A 406 -20.19 10.64 -31.91
CA CYS A 406 -18.87 10.36 -31.37
C CYS A 406 -17.70 10.68 -32.34
N SER A 407 -17.92 11.37 -33.46
CA SER A 407 -16.86 11.68 -34.45
C SER A 407 -16.24 13.08 -34.32
N SER A 408 -16.86 14.00 -33.58
CA SER A 408 -16.43 15.40 -33.49
C SER A 408 -16.51 15.96 -32.06
N ALA A 409 -15.82 17.07 -31.80
CA ALA A 409 -15.90 17.78 -30.53
C ALA A 409 -17.34 18.20 -30.18
N ALA A 410 -18.12 18.66 -31.16
CA ALA A 410 -19.53 19.01 -30.99
C ALA A 410 -20.40 17.81 -30.60
N GLY A 411 -20.19 16.64 -31.23
CA GLY A 411 -20.85 15.40 -30.84
C GLY A 411 -20.54 15.00 -29.40
N LEU A 412 -19.25 15.00 -29.03
CA LEU A 412 -18.79 14.68 -27.67
C LEU A 412 -19.32 15.67 -26.63
N ALA A 413 -19.39 16.97 -26.95
CA ALA A 413 -20.02 17.98 -26.11
C ALA A 413 -21.53 17.75 -25.93
N HIS A 414 -22.23 17.33 -27.00
CA HIS A 414 -23.63 16.93 -26.91
C HIS A 414 -23.85 15.69 -26.00
N LEU A 415 -22.93 14.73 -26.00
CA LEU A 415 -23.02 13.49 -25.22
C LEU A 415 -22.56 13.60 -23.76
N ILE A 416 -21.58 14.46 -23.47
CA ILE A 416 -20.97 14.59 -22.13
C ILE A 416 -21.48 15.85 -21.41
N CYS A 417 -21.57 16.99 -22.10
CA CYS A 417 -21.89 18.27 -21.48
C CYS A 417 -23.39 18.57 -21.48
N ARG A 418 -24.10 18.36 -22.60
CA ARG A 418 -25.47 18.88 -22.79
C ARG A 418 -26.60 17.94 -22.34
N ASN A 419 -26.46 16.62 -22.47
CA ASN A 419 -27.60 15.68 -22.32
C ASN A 419 -27.37 14.58 -21.26
N PRO A 420 -28.43 14.07 -20.60
CA PRO A 420 -28.35 13.01 -19.58
C PRO A 420 -27.92 11.65 -20.17
N ALA A 421 -27.01 10.94 -19.50
CA ALA A 421 -26.50 9.66 -19.97
C ALA A 421 -27.42 8.47 -19.59
N ARG A 422 -27.99 7.82 -20.62
CA ARG A 422 -29.01 6.76 -20.59
C ARG A 422 -28.38 5.35 -20.63
N TYR A 423 -27.40 5.10 -19.77
CA TYR A 423 -26.58 3.87 -19.83
C TYR A 423 -27.41 2.58 -19.72
N SER A 424 -28.44 2.56 -18.87
CA SER A 424 -29.32 1.40 -18.72
C SER A 424 -30.06 1.04 -20.01
N GLU A 425 -30.39 2.02 -20.85
CA GLU A 425 -31.11 1.83 -22.12
C GLU A 425 -30.12 1.42 -23.23
N MET A 426 -28.89 1.95 -23.19
CA MET A 426 -27.81 1.56 -24.10
C MET A 426 -27.42 0.08 -23.93
N VAL A 427 -27.33 -0.41 -22.68
CA VAL A 427 -27.12 -1.83 -22.38
C VAL A 427 -28.27 -2.69 -22.90
N GLU A 428 -29.52 -2.20 -22.84
CA GLU A 428 -30.68 -2.92 -23.39
C GLU A 428 -30.59 -3.05 -24.91
N ASN A 429 -30.25 -1.96 -25.60
CA ASN A 429 -30.19 -1.92 -27.05
C ASN A 429 -29.02 -2.74 -27.61
N ALA A 430 -27.86 -2.72 -26.94
CA ALA A 430 -26.75 -3.62 -27.25
C ALA A 430 -27.11 -5.09 -27.00
N SER A 431 -27.77 -5.40 -25.88
CA SER A 431 -28.21 -6.78 -25.57
C SER A 431 -29.21 -7.31 -26.59
N ARG A 432 -30.13 -6.47 -27.09
CA ARG A 432 -31.07 -6.84 -28.16
C ARG A 432 -30.37 -7.07 -29.50
N GLN A 433 -29.41 -6.22 -29.87
CA GLN A 433 -28.60 -6.43 -31.08
C GLN A 433 -27.76 -7.72 -31.01
N ALA A 434 -27.17 -8.00 -29.85
CA ALA A 434 -26.40 -9.21 -29.60
C ALA A 434 -27.22 -10.50 -29.81
N VAL A 435 -28.47 -10.53 -29.32
CA VAL A 435 -29.40 -11.65 -29.58
C VAL A 435 -29.73 -11.79 -31.06
N GLN A 436 -29.96 -10.68 -31.77
CA GLN A 436 -30.22 -10.71 -33.23
C GLN A 436 -29.02 -11.24 -34.02
N LEU A 437 -27.79 -10.84 -33.66
CA LEU A 437 -26.56 -11.35 -34.29
C LEU A 437 -26.40 -12.86 -34.07
N LEU A 438 -26.71 -13.38 -32.88
CA LEU A 438 -26.67 -14.82 -32.59
C LEU A 438 -27.77 -15.62 -33.31
N GLN A 439 -28.94 -15.02 -33.56
CA GLN A 439 -29.99 -15.63 -34.38
C GLN A 439 -29.59 -15.72 -35.86
N GLN A 440 -28.90 -14.70 -36.38
CA GLN A 440 -28.40 -14.68 -37.75
C GLN A 440 -27.14 -15.54 -37.95
N GLN A 441 -26.28 -15.62 -36.93
CA GLN A 441 -25.00 -16.34 -36.96
C GLN A 441 -24.81 -17.19 -35.69
N PRO A 442 -25.38 -18.40 -35.62
CA PRO A 442 -25.34 -19.24 -34.41
C PRO A 442 -23.95 -19.65 -33.93
N SER A 443 -22.93 -19.56 -34.79
CA SER A 443 -21.51 -19.82 -34.49
C SER A 443 -20.76 -18.63 -33.89
N THR A 444 -21.41 -17.49 -33.71
CA THR A 444 -20.78 -16.28 -33.16
C THR A 444 -20.59 -16.36 -31.65
N THR A 445 -19.47 -15.85 -31.16
CA THR A 445 -19.18 -15.68 -29.72
C THR A 445 -19.14 -14.19 -29.37
N ILE A 446 -19.77 -13.78 -28.28
CA ILE A 446 -19.81 -12.40 -27.83
C ILE A 446 -18.72 -12.17 -26.80
N THR A 447 -17.81 -11.26 -27.11
CA THR A 447 -16.72 -10.84 -26.22
C THR A 447 -17.05 -9.47 -25.63
N VAL A 448 -17.13 -9.37 -24.31
CA VAL A 448 -17.27 -8.10 -23.59
C VAL A 448 -15.89 -7.69 -23.08
N LEU A 449 -15.30 -6.62 -23.65
CA LEU A 449 -13.99 -6.10 -23.25
C LEU A 449 -14.17 -4.95 -22.26
N ASN A 450 -13.98 -5.22 -20.96
CA ASN A 450 -13.95 -4.16 -19.95
C ASN A 450 -12.60 -3.44 -19.99
N VAL A 451 -12.59 -2.22 -20.55
CA VAL A 451 -11.40 -1.36 -20.73
C VAL A 451 -11.23 -0.35 -19.58
N GLY A 452 -12.32 0.02 -18.91
CA GLY A 452 -12.31 0.96 -17.79
C GLY A 452 -12.14 0.29 -16.42
N PRO A 453 -11.66 1.00 -15.40
CA PRO A 453 -11.46 0.46 -14.07
C PRO A 453 -12.77 -0.01 -13.40
N GLY A 454 -12.65 -1.00 -12.52
CA GLY A 454 -13.69 -1.42 -11.57
C GLY A 454 -14.67 -2.48 -12.08
N GLY A 455 -14.61 -2.89 -13.35
CA GLY A 455 -15.31 -4.06 -13.93
C GLY A 455 -16.85 -4.02 -13.99
N GLY A 456 -17.52 -3.15 -13.24
CA GLY A 456 -18.96 -3.20 -12.99
C GLY A 456 -19.83 -3.02 -14.23
N LEU A 457 -19.40 -2.21 -15.20
CA LEU A 457 -20.15 -1.99 -16.45
C LEU A 457 -20.07 -3.21 -17.38
N GLY A 458 -18.89 -3.82 -17.54
CA GLY A 458 -18.73 -5.08 -18.27
C GLY A 458 -19.48 -6.25 -17.62
N GLN A 459 -19.45 -6.33 -16.29
CA GLN A 459 -20.26 -7.31 -15.54
C GLN A 459 -21.77 -7.07 -15.70
N SER A 460 -22.23 -5.81 -15.73
CA SER A 460 -23.63 -5.45 -15.97
C SER A 460 -24.11 -5.89 -17.36
N LEU A 461 -23.33 -5.58 -18.40
CA LEU A 461 -23.64 -6.01 -19.78
C LEU A 461 -23.61 -7.55 -19.90
N ALA A 462 -22.57 -8.22 -19.39
CA ALA A 462 -22.48 -9.68 -19.43
C ALA A 462 -23.63 -10.35 -18.64
N LYS A 463 -24.06 -9.78 -17.52
CA LYS A 463 -25.24 -10.23 -16.76
C LYS A 463 -26.54 -10.00 -17.53
N ARG A 464 -26.68 -8.88 -18.28
CA ARG A 464 -27.87 -8.63 -19.08
C ARG A 464 -27.97 -9.56 -20.30
N LEU A 465 -26.85 -9.83 -20.99
CA LEU A 465 -26.79 -10.78 -22.11
C LEU A 465 -27.32 -12.16 -21.69
N ARG A 466 -26.84 -12.70 -20.56
CA ARG A 466 -27.36 -13.93 -19.94
C ARG A 466 -28.87 -13.85 -19.66
N ALA A 467 -29.32 -12.75 -19.04
CA ALA A 467 -30.72 -12.56 -18.66
C ALA A 467 -31.68 -12.41 -19.86
N VAL A 468 -31.20 -12.03 -21.06
CA VAL A 468 -31.99 -12.02 -22.31
C VAL A 468 -31.86 -13.32 -23.11
N GLY A 469 -31.29 -14.38 -22.54
CA GLY A 469 -31.24 -15.72 -23.12
C GLY A 469 -30.02 -16.01 -23.99
N VAL A 470 -28.94 -15.22 -23.90
CA VAL A 470 -27.66 -15.61 -24.51
C VAL A 470 -27.02 -16.74 -23.68
N PRO A 471 -26.64 -17.89 -24.29
CA PRO A 471 -25.98 -18.98 -23.58
C PRO A 471 -24.63 -18.57 -22.97
N ASP A 472 -24.32 -19.09 -21.78
CA ASP A 472 -23.12 -18.74 -21.01
C ASP A 472 -21.82 -19.04 -21.76
N GLU A 473 -21.77 -20.15 -22.51
CA GLU A 473 -20.61 -20.54 -23.31
C GLU A 473 -20.34 -19.62 -24.51
N LYS A 474 -21.21 -18.63 -24.74
CA LYS A 474 -21.07 -17.60 -25.79
C LYS A 474 -20.80 -16.20 -25.24
N VAL A 475 -20.65 -16.00 -23.92
CA VAL A 475 -20.38 -14.69 -23.29
C VAL A 475 -18.99 -14.68 -22.63
N GLU A 476 -17.98 -14.29 -23.41
CA GLU A 476 -16.59 -14.11 -22.98
C GLU A 476 -16.41 -12.72 -22.36
N LEU A 477 -16.43 -12.61 -21.02
CA LEU A 477 -16.09 -11.35 -20.33
C LEU A 477 -14.58 -11.29 -20.10
N VAL A 478 -13.89 -10.42 -20.84
CA VAL A 478 -12.47 -10.12 -20.65
C VAL A 478 -12.35 -8.82 -19.86
N ASP A 479 -11.59 -8.84 -18.78
CA ASP A 479 -11.43 -7.71 -17.88
C ASP A 479 -9.99 -7.21 -17.95
N LEU A 480 -9.72 -6.22 -18.81
CA LEU A 480 -8.35 -5.87 -19.20
C LEU A 480 -7.53 -5.35 -18.02
N GLU A 481 -8.16 -4.74 -17.01
CA GLU A 481 -7.52 -4.40 -15.73
C GLU A 481 -6.84 -5.62 -15.08
N LYS A 482 -7.53 -6.76 -15.06
CA LYS A 482 -7.02 -8.05 -14.53
C LYS A 482 -6.04 -8.72 -15.50
N THR A 483 -6.13 -8.43 -16.79
CA THR A 483 -5.19 -8.95 -17.78
C THR A 483 -3.87 -8.17 -17.76
N ILE A 484 -3.87 -6.84 -17.57
CA ILE A 484 -2.64 -6.06 -17.33
C ILE A 484 -1.99 -6.51 -16.04
N ALA A 485 -2.76 -6.74 -14.96
CA ALA A 485 -2.19 -7.30 -13.73
C ALA A 485 -1.51 -8.68 -13.95
N ARG A 486 -1.91 -9.44 -14.97
CA ARG A 486 -1.24 -10.68 -15.42
C ARG A 486 -0.10 -10.45 -16.41
N ALA A 487 -0.11 -9.35 -17.17
CA ALA A 487 0.89 -9.04 -18.20
C ALA A 487 2.07 -8.22 -17.66
N SER A 488 1.88 -7.30 -16.71
CA SER A 488 2.98 -6.74 -15.90
C SER A 488 3.67 -7.85 -15.10
N LEU A 489 2.87 -8.84 -14.68
CA LEU A 489 3.36 -10.08 -14.09
C LEU A 489 4.21 -10.93 -15.04
N LEU A 490 4.17 -10.79 -16.38
CA LEU A 490 4.88 -11.72 -17.28
C LEU A 490 6.41 -11.54 -17.28
N PRO A 491 6.98 -10.32 -17.43
CA PRO A 491 8.40 -10.10 -17.16
C PRO A 491 8.75 -10.50 -15.71
N GLN A 492 7.86 -10.19 -14.77
CA GLN A 492 7.97 -10.53 -13.34
C GLN A 492 7.71 -12.01 -13.02
N LEU A 493 7.39 -12.87 -14.01
CA LEU A 493 7.22 -14.32 -13.85
C LEU A 493 8.50 -15.07 -14.24
N SER A 494 9.45 -14.39 -14.88
CA SER A 494 10.87 -14.79 -14.84
C SER A 494 11.49 -14.59 -13.44
N THR A 495 10.87 -13.76 -12.60
CA THR A 495 11.27 -13.43 -11.22
C THR A 495 10.08 -13.57 -10.25
N ALA A 496 9.43 -14.73 -10.27
CA ALA A 496 8.05 -14.92 -9.80
C ALA A 496 7.73 -14.46 -8.35
N SER A 497 7.01 -13.34 -8.20
CA SER A 497 5.77 -13.21 -7.39
C SER A 497 5.36 -11.75 -7.11
N HIS A 498 4.08 -11.42 -7.31
CA HIS A 498 3.47 -10.15 -6.87
C HIS A 498 2.16 -10.32 -6.07
N ARG A 499 2.06 -11.40 -5.29
CA ARG A 499 2.04 -11.15 -3.85
C ARG A 499 3.51 -11.13 -3.42
N LYS A 500 3.94 -10.08 -2.73
CA LYS A 500 5.21 -10.12 -1.99
C LYS A 500 5.15 -11.34 -1.07
N GLU A 501 6.09 -12.26 -1.17
CA GLU A 501 6.09 -13.45 -0.33
C GLU A 501 6.20 -13.04 1.15
N PRO A 502 5.53 -13.69 2.11
CA PRO A 502 5.65 -13.35 3.52
C PRO A 502 7.10 -13.38 3.98
N LEU A 503 7.46 -12.53 4.94
CA LEU A 503 8.77 -12.64 5.59
C LEU A 503 8.66 -13.61 6.76
N ALA A 504 9.59 -14.56 6.86
CA ALA A 504 9.69 -15.46 7.99
C ALA A 504 10.49 -14.78 9.11
N ILE A 505 9.93 -14.73 10.32
CA ILE A 505 10.68 -14.45 11.55
C ILE A 505 11.35 -15.76 11.95
N VAL A 506 12.65 -15.86 11.71
CA VAL A 506 13.45 -17.08 11.94
C VAL A 506 14.21 -17.08 13.26
N GLY A 507 14.22 -15.95 13.99
CA GLY A 507 14.82 -15.85 15.32
C GLY A 507 14.46 -14.55 16.01
N GLN A 508 14.47 -14.56 17.34
CA GLN A 508 14.30 -13.37 18.18
C GLN A 508 15.13 -13.49 19.46
N ALA A 509 15.47 -12.36 20.07
CA ALA A 509 15.97 -12.26 21.45
C ALA A 509 15.64 -10.89 22.03
N PHE A 510 15.43 -10.81 23.34
CA PHE A 510 14.99 -9.59 24.00
C PHE A 510 15.49 -9.46 25.44
N ARG A 511 15.37 -8.26 25.99
CA ARG A 511 15.47 -7.92 27.41
C ARG A 511 14.34 -6.96 27.74
N LEU A 512 13.43 -7.37 28.61
CA LEU A 512 12.27 -6.61 29.05
C LEU A 512 12.24 -6.48 30.58
N PRO A 513 11.57 -5.45 31.14
CA PRO A 513 11.49 -5.24 32.58
C PRO A 513 10.92 -6.45 33.33
N GLY A 514 11.25 -6.54 34.62
CA GLY A 514 10.93 -7.73 35.43
C GLY A 514 11.87 -8.93 35.21
N GLY A 515 12.88 -8.79 34.35
CA GLY A 515 13.87 -9.82 34.04
C GLY A 515 13.52 -10.72 32.87
N ALA A 516 12.46 -10.41 32.11
CA ALA A 516 12.04 -11.20 30.96
C ALA A 516 13.06 -11.13 29.81
N ASN A 517 13.92 -12.15 29.74
CA ASN A 517 14.92 -12.38 28.69
C ASN A 517 14.67 -13.69 27.90
N ASP A 518 13.67 -14.47 28.32
CA ASP A 518 13.20 -15.71 27.70
C ASP A 518 11.65 -15.78 27.67
N SER A 519 11.09 -16.72 26.90
CA SER A 519 9.63 -16.84 26.73
C SER A 519 8.88 -17.34 27.96
N GLU A 520 9.48 -18.11 28.88
CA GLU A 520 8.83 -18.49 30.14
C GLU A 520 8.76 -17.30 31.10
N THR A 521 9.86 -16.57 31.31
CA THR A 521 9.83 -15.36 32.15
C THR A 521 8.93 -14.27 31.55
N LEU A 522 8.91 -14.10 30.22
CA LEU A 522 7.96 -13.21 29.53
C LEU A 522 6.51 -13.60 29.82
N ARG A 523 6.17 -14.89 29.72
CA ARG A 523 4.82 -15.39 30.01
C ARG A 523 4.42 -15.23 31.46
N GLN A 524 5.35 -15.37 32.40
CA GLN A 524 5.09 -15.10 33.82
C GLN A 524 4.76 -13.62 34.05
N VAL A 525 5.58 -12.70 33.53
CA VAL A 525 5.34 -11.24 33.66
C VAL A 525 4.04 -10.81 32.96
N LEU A 526 3.71 -11.39 31.79
CA LEU A 526 2.45 -11.10 31.09
C LEU A 526 1.20 -11.67 31.78
N LYS A 527 1.28 -12.84 32.44
CA LYS A 527 0.16 -13.43 33.18
C LYS A 527 -0.04 -12.81 34.57
N SER A 528 1.04 -12.40 35.22
CA SER A 528 1.03 -11.88 36.59
C SER A 528 2.26 -10.99 36.81
N PRO A 529 2.14 -9.68 36.46
CA PRO A 529 3.24 -8.73 36.61
C PRO A 529 3.76 -8.71 38.07
N PRO A 530 5.08 -8.82 38.29
CA PRO A 530 5.62 -8.84 39.64
C PRO A 530 5.46 -7.48 40.34
N ALA A 531 5.25 -7.50 41.66
CA ALA A 531 5.28 -6.29 42.47
C ALA A 531 6.65 -5.61 42.35
N GLY A 532 6.66 -4.31 42.06
CA GLY A 532 7.89 -3.59 41.74
C GLY A 532 8.42 -3.81 40.31
N LEU A 533 7.59 -4.26 39.36
CA LEU A 533 7.88 -4.14 37.92
C LEU A 533 8.05 -2.66 37.52
N ILE A 534 7.28 -1.79 38.15
CA ILE A 534 7.40 -0.34 38.09
C ILE A 534 8.06 0.14 39.38
N THR A 535 9.09 0.97 39.27
CA THR A 535 9.81 1.53 40.41
C THR A 535 10.00 3.03 40.24
N LYS A 536 10.41 3.72 41.32
CA LYS A 536 11.15 4.98 41.17
C LYS A 536 12.41 4.71 40.34
N LEU A 537 12.88 5.71 39.60
CA LEU A 537 14.09 5.67 38.80
C LEU A 537 15.29 5.15 39.64
N PRO A 538 16.16 4.28 39.10
CA PRO A 538 17.30 3.76 39.85
C PRO A 538 18.40 4.82 40.04
N GLU A 539 18.86 5.04 41.27
CA GLU A 539 19.93 6.02 41.59
C GLU A 539 21.26 5.75 40.84
N GLU A 540 21.47 4.50 40.41
CA GLU A 540 22.56 4.05 39.53
C GLU A 540 22.51 4.63 38.10
N ARG A 541 21.39 5.25 37.67
CA ARG A 541 21.30 5.98 36.39
C ARG A 541 21.76 7.44 36.53
N PHE A 542 21.22 8.16 37.51
CA PHE A 542 21.64 9.50 37.94
C PHE A 542 21.04 9.85 39.31
N VAL A 543 21.64 10.82 40.01
CA VAL A 543 21.14 11.33 41.30
C VAL A 543 19.83 12.09 41.08
N ILE A 544 18.71 11.53 41.56
CA ILE A 544 17.36 12.07 41.32
C ILE A 544 17.08 13.32 42.16
N ASP A 545 17.63 13.39 43.37
CA ASP A 545 17.31 14.45 44.33
C ASP A 545 17.86 15.83 43.90
N ASP A 546 18.87 15.87 43.02
CA ASP A 546 19.34 17.09 42.33
C ASP A 546 18.28 17.67 41.38
N TYR A 547 17.23 16.90 41.04
CA TYR A 547 16.19 17.23 40.06
C TYR A 547 14.75 17.16 40.61
N VAL A 548 14.52 16.91 41.91
CA VAL A 548 13.15 16.85 42.50
C VAL A 548 12.94 17.97 43.50
N ASN A 549 11.99 18.88 43.24
CA ASN A 549 11.69 19.99 44.15
C ASN A 549 10.24 20.52 43.97
N GLU A 550 9.35 20.19 44.90
CA GLU A 550 7.96 20.68 44.91
C GLU A 550 7.83 22.17 45.25
N ALA A 551 8.76 22.72 46.04
CA ALA A 551 8.67 24.10 46.53
C ALA A 551 8.96 25.16 45.46
N SER A 552 9.42 24.74 44.27
CA SER A 552 9.89 25.62 43.19
C SER A 552 8.97 25.67 41.97
N ALA A 553 7.65 25.51 42.15
CA ALA A 553 6.60 25.56 41.10
C ALA A 553 6.46 26.90 40.33
N GLY A 554 7.47 27.77 40.39
CA GLY A 554 7.59 29.02 39.61
C GLY A 554 9.02 29.49 39.36
N SER A 555 10.07 28.68 39.64
CA SER A 555 11.47 29.14 39.53
C SER A 555 12.47 28.10 39.00
N ALA A 556 12.93 28.36 37.79
CA ALA A 556 14.21 27.94 37.18
C ALA A 556 14.47 26.45 36.82
N ALA A 557 14.59 26.25 35.50
CA ALA A 557 15.49 25.31 34.83
C ALA A 557 15.22 23.79 34.92
N CYS A 558 15.36 23.09 36.05
CA CYS A 558 15.62 21.63 36.03
C CYS A 558 14.93 20.84 37.15
N THR A 559 13.60 20.70 37.10
CA THR A 559 12.83 19.90 38.07
C THR A 559 11.90 18.87 37.43
N LEU A 560 11.65 17.79 38.18
CA LEU A 560 10.70 16.69 37.96
C LEU A 560 9.61 16.69 39.04
N THR A 561 8.38 16.28 38.69
CA THR A 561 7.37 15.87 39.69
C THR A 561 7.71 14.49 40.28
N GLU A 562 7.25 14.18 41.50
CA GLU A 562 7.42 12.85 42.10
C GLU A 562 6.86 11.75 41.18
N SER A 563 5.65 11.94 40.65
CA SER A 563 5.04 10.99 39.71
C SER A 563 5.77 10.88 38.36
N GLY A 564 6.56 11.89 38.00
CA GLY A 564 7.45 11.87 36.84
C GLY A 564 8.75 11.07 37.05
N THR A 565 8.98 10.53 38.25
CA THR A 565 10.18 9.70 38.55
C THR A 565 9.94 8.19 38.43
N TYR A 566 8.77 7.73 38.01
CA TYR A 566 8.44 6.30 37.91
C TYR A 566 8.59 5.73 36.50
N GLY A 567 9.03 4.47 36.40
CA GLY A 567 9.25 3.76 35.15
C GLY A 567 9.42 2.25 35.33
N ALA A 568 9.50 1.52 34.21
CA ALA A 568 9.91 0.13 34.18
C ALA A 568 11.37 0.05 33.70
N PHE A 569 12.26 -0.58 34.46
CA PHE A 569 13.70 -0.54 34.20
C PHE A 569 14.29 -1.94 33.94
N LEU A 570 15.35 -1.97 33.13
CA LEU A 570 16.20 -3.15 32.99
C LEU A 570 17.22 -3.18 34.13
N LYS A 571 17.62 -4.39 34.55
CA LYS A 571 18.72 -4.59 35.49
C LYS A 571 20.02 -4.79 34.74
N ASP A 572 21.14 -4.56 35.43
CA ASP A 572 22.47 -4.98 34.99
C ASP A 572 22.88 -4.42 33.61
N VAL A 573 22.38 -3.22 33.26
CA VAL A 573 22.51 -2.61 31.92
C VAL A 573 23.93 -2.15 31.59
N ASP A 574 24.80 -2.05 32.59
CA ASP A 574 26.22 -1.78 32.45
C ASP A 574 27.01 -3.01 31.95
N LEU A 575 26.53 -4.22 32.26
CA LEU A 575 27.22 -5.48 31.95
C LEU A 575 27.30 -5.75 30.45
N PHE A 576 28.51 -6.10 29.98
CA PHE A 576 28.78 -6.42 28.58
C PHE A 576 30.06 -7.24 28.45
N ASP A 577 30.01 -8.39 27.75
CA ASP A 577 31.23 -9.16 27.44
C ASP A 577 31.98 -8.53 26.24
N ALA A 578 32.72 -7.45 26.54
CA ALA A 578 33.53 -6.75 25.54
C ALA A 578 34.55 -7.69 24.86
N ALA A 579 35.13 -8.64 25.59
CA ALA A 579 36.06 -9.62 25.03
C ALA A 579 35.39 -10.56 24.03
N PHE A 580 34.13 -10.93 24.26
CA PHE A 580 33.35 -11.71 23.29
C PHE A 580 33.20 -10.96 21.95
N PHE A 581 32.93 -9.65 21.97
CA PHE A 581 32.78 -8.85 20.76
C PHE A 581 34.11 -8.30 20.19
N ASN A 582 35.26 -8.72 20.74
CA ASN A 582 36.60 -8.22 20.41
C ASN A 582 36.77 -6.70 20.65
N ILE A 583 35.99 -6.12 21.56
CA ILE A 583 35.98 -4.70 21.91
C ILE A 583 36.90 -4.46 23.12
N SER A 584 37.65 -3.36 23.11
CA SER A 584 38.54 -3.04 24.24
C SER A 584 37.75 -2.51 25.45
N PRO A 585 38.20 -2.73 26.70
CA PRO A 585 37.50 -2.20 27.88
C PRO A 585 37.28 -0.68 27.83
N ARG A 586 38.27 0.09 27.32
CA ARG A 586 38.20 1.55 27.15
C ARG A 586 37.27 2.00 26.02
N GLU A 587 36.97 1.12 25.06
CA GLU A 587 35.91 1.37 24.08
C GLU A 587 34.53 1.04 24.67
N ALA A 588 34.39 -0.10 25.35
CA ALA A 588 33.14 -0.51 25.98
C ALA A 588 32.65 0.49 27.04
N GLU A 589 33.57 1.08 27.80
CA GLU A 589 33.33 2.19 28.75
C GLU A 589 32.68 3.42 28.07
N GLN A 590 33.06 3.73 26.83
CA GLN A 590 32.55 4.90 26.08
C GLN A 590 31.42 4.54 25.10
N MET A 591 31.02 3.27 25.01
CA MET A 591 29.88 2.81 24.22
C MET A 591 28.57 2.99 25.00
N ASP A 592 27.56 3.55 24.34
CA ASP A 592 26.18 3.55 24.82
C ASP A 592 25.74 2.11 25.19
N PRO A 593 25.27 1.86 26.42
CA PRO A 593 24.66 0.60 26.82
C PRO A 593 23.57 0.09 25.86
N GLN A 594 22.84 0.98 25.16
CA GLN A 594 21.88 0.62 24.11
C GLN A 594 22.54 -0.18 22.98
N HIS A 595 23.76 0.21 22.57
CA HIS A 595 24.57 -0.50 21.57
C HIS A 595 25.16 -1.82 22.12
N ARG A 596 25.47 -1.87 23.43
CA ARG A 596 25.92 -3.10 24.12
C ARG A 596 24.81 -4.16 24.15
N LEU A 597 23.60 -3.78 24.60
CA LEU A 597 22.42 -4.65 24.61
C LEU A 597 22.07 -5.13 23.20
N PHE A 598 22.07 -4.23 22.20
CA PHE A 598 21.79 -4.60 20.82
C PHE A 598 22.80 -5.62 20.27
N LEU A 599 24.11 -5.49 20.56
CA LEU A 599 25.10 -6.49 20.15
C LEU A 599 24.83 -7.87 20.77
N MET A 600 24.39 -7.92 22.03
CA MET A 600 24.06 -9.17 22.72
C MET A 600 22.77 -9.80 22.16
N THR A 601 21.66 -9.06 22.11
CA THR A 601 20.39 -9.61 21.56
C THR A 601 20.48 -9.91 20.07
N ALA A 602 21.23 -9.15 19.28
CA ALA A 602 21.46 -9.47 17.88
C ALA A 602 22.31 -10.73 17.69
N HIS A 603 23.24 -11.02 18.62
CA HIS A 603 23.93 -12.30 18.60
C HIS A 603 23.00 -13.45 18.96
N GLU A 604 22.21 -13.31 20.03
CA GLU A 604 21.29 -14.34 20.51
C GLU A 604 20.20 -14.65 19.46
N ALA A 605 19.63 -13.62 18.82
CA ALA A 605 18.65 -13.78 17.75
C ALA A 605 19.23 -14.46 16.50
N LEU A 606 20.53 -14.25 16.21
CA LEU A 606 21.24 -14.97 15.15
C LEU A 606 21.50 -16.44 15.53
N GLU A 607 21.83 -16.75 16.79
CA GLU A 607 21.98 -18.15 17.23
C GLU A 607 20.63 -18.89 17.26
N ALA A 608 19.56 -18.22 17.70
CA ALA A 608 18.19 -18.74 17.60
C ALA A 608 17.79 -19.02 16.14
N ALA A 609 18.17 -18.15 15.21
CA ALA A 609 18.01 -18.38 13.76
C ALA A 609 18.98 -19.41 13.15
N GLY A 610 19.74 -20.14 13.97
CA GLY A 610 20.71 -21.14 13.50
C GLY A 610 21.78 -20.57 12.55
N TYR A 611 22.04 -19.26 12.61
CA TYR A 611 22.92 -18.57 11.68
C TYR A 611 24.37 -18.98 11.89
N ALA A 612 25.06 -19.28 10.79
CA ALA A 612 26.51 -19.31 10.75
C ALA A 612 27.00 -18.72 9.41
N PRO A 613 28.07 -17.90 9.39
CA PRO A 613 28.53 -17.23 8.18
C PRO A 613 28.79 -18.23 7.04
N ASN A 614 28.20 -17.98 5.88
CA ASN A 614 28.33 -18.80 4.67
C ASN A 614 27.87 -20.28 4.81
N LYS A 615 27.14 -20.64 5.88
CA LYS A 615 26.52 -21.98 6.06
C LYS A 615 25.49 -22.29 4.96
N THR A 616 24.82 -21.26 4.46
CA THR A 616 23.72 -21.34 3.50
C THR A 616 23.76 -20.16 2.50
N PRO A 617 23.05 -20.22 1.37
CA PRO A 617 23.00 -19.14 0.38
C PRO A 617 22.58 -17.75 0.91
N THR A 618 21.62 -17.64 1.85
CA THR A 618 21.25 -16.35 2.44
C THR A 618 22.22 -15.88 3.53
N ASN A 619 22.86 -16.83 4.24
CA ASN A 619 23.80 -16.52 5.31
C ASN A 619 25.18 -16.04 4.80
N ARG A 620 25.30 -15.75 3.50
CA ARG A 620 26.48 -15.09 2.91
C ARG A 620 26.59 -13.66 3.41
N ARG A 621 27.79 -13.29 3.87
CA ARG A 621 28.07 -12.04 4.58
C ARG A 621 27.61 -10.79 3.84
N GLU A 622 27.81 -10.74 2.52
CA GLU A 622 27.44 -9.62 1.66
C GLU A 622 25.92 -9.45 1.48
N LEU A 623 25.10 -10.41 1.95
CA LEU A 623 23.64 -10.43 1.82
C LEU A 623 22.90 -10.34 3.16
N VAL A 624 23.62 -10.15 4.28
CA VAL A 624 23.01 -9.90 5.59
C VAL A 624 22.98 -8.39 5.87
N GLY A 625 21.78 -7.81 5.99
CA GLY A 625 21.58 -6.41 6.36
C GLY A 625 21.33 -6.20 7.86
N THR A 626 21.64 -5.01 8.36
CA THR A 626 21.47 -4.62 9.77
C THR A 626 20.66 -3.33 9.90
N PHE A 627 19.59 -3.37 10.69
CA PHE A 627 18.68 -2.24 10.90
C PHE A 627 18.51 -2.00 12.40
N TYR A 628 18.84 -0.80 12.87
CA TYR A 628 18.72 -0.42 14.28
C TYR A 628 17.74 0.73 14.49
N ALA A 629 16.76 0.55 15.37
CA ALA A 629 15.82 1.59 15.78
C ALA A 629 16.22 2.20 17.14
N GLY A 630 16.40 3.52 17.19
CA GLY A 630 16.79 4.22 18.42
C GLY A 630 16.54 5.72 18.38
N THR A 631 15.82 6.22 19.39
CA THR A 631 15.27 7.58 19.49
C THR A 631 16.10 8.53 20.36
N HIS A 632 17.00 8.01 21.20
CA HIS A 632 17.80 8.81 22.15
C HIS A 632 19.28 8.40 22.11
N ASP A 633 20.14 9.34 22.50
CA ASP A 633 21.59 9.14 22.70
C ASP A 633 22.03 9.65 24.09
N ASP A 634 21.19 9.47 25.13
CA ASP A 634 21.39 9.88 26.54
C ASP A 634 22.83 9.65 27.05
N TYR A 635 23.42 8.48 26.78
CA TYR A 635 24.72 8.09 27.33
C TYR A 635 25.87 8.98 26.84
N ARG A 636 25.65 9.72 25.74
CA ARG A 636 26.57 10.72 25.21
C ARG A 636 26.83 11.85 26.19
N ASP A 637 25.85 12.23 27.02
CA ASP A 637 26.04 13.23 28.08
C ASP A 637 27.08 12.72 29.08
N ASN A 638 26.90 11.48 29.57
CA ASN A 638 27.80 10.83 30.53
C ASN A 638 29.21 10.62 29.93
N ALA A 639 29.28 10.10 28.70
CA ALA A 639 30.54 9.89 27.99
C ALA A 639 31.25 11.22 27.62
N SER A 640 30.55 12.36 27.63
CA SER A 640 31.17 13.68 27.41
C SER A 640 31.97 14.19 28.61
N ALA A 641 31.82 13.59 29.80
CA ALA A 641 32.65 13.91 30.97
C ALA A 641 34.12 13.47 30.80
N ASP A 642 34.38 12.46 29.97
CA ASP A 642 35.71 11.93 29.65
C ASP A 642 35.83 11.73 28.12
N ILE A 643 35.99 12.84 27.40
CA ILE A 643 36.02 12.87 25.93
C ILE A 643 37.23 12.09 25.39
N GLY A 644 37.01 10.82 25.09
CA GLY A 644 37.97 9.94 24.43
C GLY A 644 37.70 9.81 22.93
N SER A 645 38.58 9.07 22.25
CA SER A 645 38.46 8.76 20.82
C SER A 645 37.19 8.00 20.45
N TYR A 646 36.56 7.33 21.42
CA TYR A 646 35.41 6.46 21.20
C TYR A 646 34.06 7.16 21.38
N LEU A 647 34.00 8.40 21.90
CA LEU A 647 32.74 9.12 22.15
C LEU A 647 31.78 9.11 20.95
N ILE A 648 32.29 9.39 19.75
CA ILE A 648 31.47 9.45 18.52
C ILE A 648 31.05 8.04 18.06
N THR A 649 31.98 7.08 18.02
CA THR A 649 31.73 5.69 17.59
C THR A 649 30.94 4.87 18.61
N GLY A 650 30.91 5.32 19.86
CA GLY A 650 30.24 4.69 20.99
C GLY A 650 28.79 5.10 21.14
N ASN A 651 28.43 6.34 20.75
CA ASN A 651 27.11 6.94 21.02
C ASN A 651 26.37 7.42 19.76
N GLY A 652 27.05 7.62 18.63
CA GLY A 652 26.37 7.98 17.39
C GLY A 652 25.50 6.83 16.87
N ARG A 653 24.18 7.03 16.74
CA ARG A 653 23.20 5.96 16.45
C ARG A 653 23.45 5.17 15.17
N ALA A 654 24.11 5.76 14.17
CA ALA A 654 24.54 5.06 12.94
C ALA A 654 25.60 3.97 13.20
N PHE A 655 26.38 4.11 14.28
CA PHE A 655 27.32 3.08 14.73
C PHE A 655 26.63 1.90 15.43
N ALA A 656 25.33 1.96 15.79
CA ALA A 656 24.63 0.81 16.34
C ALA A 656 24.60 -0.36 15.35
N SER A 657 23.96 -0.13 14.19
CA SER A 657 23.89 -1.08 13.08
C SER A 657 25.26 -1.32 12.47
N GLY A 658 26.04 -0.25 12.23
CA GLY A 658 27.39 -0.34 11.69
C GLY A 658 28.35 -1.20 12.54
N ARG A 659 28.20 -1.21 13.87
CA ARG A 659 29.03 -2.00 14.79
C ARG A 659 28.68 -3.49 14.77
N LEU A 660 27.40 -3.86 14.68
CA LEU A 660 27.04 -5.27 14.45
C LEU A 660 27.60 -5.75 13.11
N SER A 661 27.40 -4.97 12.05
CA SER A 661 27.92 -5.27 10.72
C SER A 661 29.45 -5.40 10.73
N PHE A 662 30.18 -4.53 11.43
CA PHE A 662 31.63 -4.63 11.60
C PHE A 662 32.07 -5.86 12.41
N VAL A 663 31.45 -6.14 13.57
CA VAL A 663 31.88 -7.21 14.48
C VAL A 663 31.51 -8.61 13.97
N LYS A 664 30.44 -8.75 13.17
CA LYS A 664 30.04 -10.02 12.53
C LYS A 664 30.54 -10.17 11.08
N ASP A 665 31.18 -9.14 10.52
CA ASP A 665 31.63 -9.04 9.12
C ASP A 665 30.45 -9.22 8.14
N LEU A 666 29.49 -8.29 8.18
CA LEU A 666 28.28 -8.27 7.34
C LEU A 666 28.37 -7.09 6.35
N GLY A 667 28.11 -7.36 5.08
CA GLY A 667 28.26 -6.41 3.97
C GLY A 667 26.96 -5.95 3.32
N GLY A 668 25.80 -6.39 3.82
CA GLY A 668 24.50 -5.92 3.33
C GLY A 668 24.15 -4.50 3.81
N ALA A 669 22.94 -4.04 3.47
CA ALA A 669 22.48 -2.71 3.86
C ALA A 669 22.50 -2.51 5.39
N SER A 670 23.19 -1.47 5.86
CA SER A 670 23.32 -1.13 7.28
C SER A 670 22.78 0.28 7.54
N SER A 671 21.74 0.42 8.36
CA SER A 671 21.12 1.72 8.65
C SER A 671 20.55 1.81 10.07
N SER A 672 20.27 3.04 10.50
CA SER A 672 19.57 3.31 11.76
C SER A 672 18.36 4.22 11.51
N VAL A 673 17.27 3.96 12.22
CA VAL A 673 15.94 4.57 12.01
C VAL A 673 15.49 5.26 13.29
N ASP A 674 15.05 6.51 13.14
CA ASP A 674 14.28 7.25 14.14
C ASP A 674 12.95 7.67 13.48
N ALA A 675 11.86 7.21 14.08
CA ALA A 675 10.49 7.61 13.80
C ALA A 675 9.71 7.73 15.13
N GLY A 676 10.38 8.22 16.18
CA GLY A 676 9.83 8.28 17.55
C GLY A 676 9.39 6.91 18.06
N GLU A 677 8.22 6.86 18.69
CA GLU A 677 7.60 5.66 19.26
C GLU A 677 7.23 4.59 18.21
N ALA A 678 7.33 4.90 16.92
CA ALA A 678 7.16 3.98 15.80
C ALA A 678 8.48 3.40 15.25
N SER A 679 9.64 3.77 15.81
CA SER A 679 10.97 3.49 15.23
C SER A 679 11.22 2.01 14.92
N PHE A 680 10.89 1.08 15.82
CA PHE A 680 11.18 -0.34 15.56
C PHE A 680 10.37 -0.92 14.40
N VAL A 681 9.06 -0.66 14.33
CA VAL A 681 8.22 -1.16 13.22
C VAL A 681 8.58 -0.45 11.91
N ALA A 682 9.00 0.82 11.96
CA ALA A 682 9.58 1.52 10.81
C ALA A 682 10.90 0.86 10.34
N ALA A 683 11.78 0.42 11.25
CA ALA A 683 12.99 -0.33 10.90
C ALA A 683 12.68 -1.71 10.30
N VAL A 684 11.67 -2.42 10.82
CA VAL A 684 11.15 -3.67 10.22
C VAL A 684 10.60 -3.42 8.82
N HIS A 685 9.88 -2.32 8.59
CA HIS A 685 9.39 -1.93 7.26
C HIS A 685 10.54 -1.62 6.29
N THR A 686 11.59 -0.92 6.73
CA THR A 686 12.79 -0.67 5.91
C THR A 686 13.52 -1.97 5.56
N ALA A 687 13.73 -2.86 6.54
CA ALA A 687 14.33 -4.17 6.33
C ALA A 687 13.51 -5.03 5.36
N ALA A 688 12.18 -5.00 5.50
CA ALA A 688 11.26 -5.67 4.60
C ALA A 688 11.38 -5.17 3.16
N GLU A 689 11.51 -3.86 2.93
CA GLU A 689 11.72 -3.33 1.59
C GLU A 689 13.07 -3.76 0.97
N HIS A 690 14.14 -3.90 1.75
CA HIS A 690 15.40 -4.44 1.23
C HIS A 690 15.30 -5.94 0.88
N LEU A 691 14.68 -6.75 1.75
CA LEU A 691 14.43 -8.18 1.51
C LEU A 691 13.55 -8.41 0.27
N GLN A 692 12.44 -7.67 0.16
CA GLN A 692 11.46 -7.79 -0.93
C GLN A 692 11.97 -7.25 -2.28
N ARG A 693 13.11 -6.54 -2.29
CA ARG A 693 13.81 -6.08 -3.50
C ARG A 693 15.04 -6.94 -3.84
N GLY A 694 15.28 -8.02 -3.09
CA GLY A 694 16.47 -8.88 -3.27
C GLY A 694 17.80 -8.17 -3.00
N GLN A 695 17.80 -7.06 -2.25
CA GLN A 695 19.01 -6.30 -1.93
C GLN A 695 19.79 -6.90 -0.76
N ILE A 696 19.10 -7.69 0.07
CA ILE A 696 19.62 -8.55 1.13
C ILE A 696 18.76 -9.82 1.15
N GLU A 697 19.29 -10.92 1.68
CA GLU A 697 18.62 -12.21 1.80
C GLU A 697 18.35 -12.58 3.27
N THR A 698 18.96 -11.86 4.22
CA THR A 698 18.68 -11.96 5.65
C THR A 698 18.80 -10.56 6.27
N ALA A 699 17.91 -10.22 7.19
CA ALA A 699 17.94 -8.93 7.88
C ALA A 699 17.92 -9.13 9.40
N VAL A 700 18.88 -8.52 10.10
CA VAL A 700 18.85 -8.40 11.56
C VAL A 700 18.24 -7.04 11.90
N VAL A 701 17.10 -7.03 12.58
CA VAL A 701 16.36 -5.80 12.93
C VAL A 701 16.24 -5.72 14.45
N GLY A 702 16.84 -4.71 15.06
CA GLY A 702 16.82 -4.55 16.52
C GLY A 702 16.57 -3.12 16.99
N THR A 703 16.37 -3.00 18.29
CA THR A 703 16.09 -1.74 18.97
C THR A 703 16.53 -1.83 20.43
N SER A 704 16.90 -0.69 20.99
CA SER A 704 17.11 -0.53 22.42
C SER A 704 16.55 0.83 22.86
N CYS A 705 16.07 0.88 24.09
CA CYS A 705 15.69 2.09 24.80
C CYS A 705 16.18 1.96 26.24
N LEU A 706 17.05 2.87 26.66
CA LEU A 706 17.57 2.98 28.03
C LEU A 706 17.58 4.45 28.45
N PHE A 707 17.52 4.72 29.76
CA PHE A 707 17.49 6.09 30.28
C PHE A 707 18.71 6.35 31.14
N THR A 708 19.67 7.13 30.62
CA THR A 708 20.96 7.33 31.29
C THR A 708 21.30 8.80 31.55
N SER A 709 20.48 9.77 31.13
CA SER A 709 20.61 11.17 31.53
C SER A 709 19.27 11.84 31.87
N PRO A 710 19.25 12.84 32.77
CA PRO A 710 18.02 13.51 33.21
C PRO A 710 17.29 14.43 32.19
N PRO A 711 17.90 15.03 31.14
CA PRO A 711 17.21 16.01 30.29
C PRO A 711 15.90 15.52 29.65
N ASN A 712 15.85 14.27 29.18
CA ASN A 712 14.67 13.71 28.52
C ASN A 712 13.51 13.47 29.51
N TRP A 713 13.80 13.02 30.73
CA TRP A 713 12.82 12.94 31.82
C TRP A 713 12.25 14.33 32.15
N VAL A 714 13.13 15.31 32.35
CA VAL A 714 12.77 16.70 32.70
C VAL A 714 11.98 17.38 31.57
N GLY A 715 12.25 17.05 30.31
CA GLY A 715 11.51 17.53 29.15
C GLY A 715 10.08 16.97 29.09
N LEU A 716 9.92 15.66 29.27
CA LEU A 716 8.63 14.95 29.20
C LEU A 716 7.71 15.31 30.38
N ASP A 717 8.24 15.39 31.61
CA ASP A 717 7.48 15.82 32.80
C ASP A 717 6.93 17.25 32.65
N LYS A 718 7.75 18.20 32.18
CA LYS A 718 7.30 19.58 31.89
C LYS A 718 6.34 19.71 30.72
N ALA A 719 6.43 18.82 29.73
CA ALA A 719 5.42 18.72 28.67
C ALA A 719 4.11 18.09 29.17
N GLY A 720 4.06 17.66 30.44
CA GLY A 720 2.94 16.96 31.05
C GLY A 720 2.72 15.57 30.47
N ALA A 721 3.71 14.97 29.81
CA ALA A 721 3.62 13.63 29.23
C ALA A 721 3.79 12.53 30.30
N LEU A 722 4.50 12.85 31.37
CA LEU A 722 4.64 12.03 32.57
C LEU A 722 3.75 12.59 33.70
N GLY A 723 3.35 11.71 34.63
CA GLY A 723 2.81 12.10 35.93
C GLY A 723 1.29 11.98 36.12
N LYS A 724 0.89 11.93 37.40
CA LYS A 724 -0.46 11.62 37.93
C LYS A 724 -1.00 10.22 37.62
N GLY A 725 -1.20 9.42 38.66
CA GLY A 725 -1.81 8.09 38.58
C GLY A 725 -0.84 6.92 38.41
N VAL A 726 0.38 7.19 37.90
CA VAL A 726 1.49 6.23 37.91
C VAL A 726 1.97 5.98 39.35
N THR A 727 2.17 4.72 39.72
CA THR A 727 2.72 4.28 41.02
C THR A 727 3.55 3.02 40.86
N ALA A 728 4.23 2.55 41.92
CA ALA A 728 4.92 1.25 41.91
C ALA A 728 4.00 0.05 41.57
N ASP A 729 2.70 0.17 41.85
CA ASP A 729 1.68 -0.83 41.54
C ASP A 729 1.01 -0.60 40.17
N ASN A 730 1.28 0.52 39.49
CA ASN A 730 0.54 0.96 38.31
C ASN A 730 1.44 1.57 37.21
N ALA A 731 1.70 0.77 36.16
CA ALA A 731 2.36 1.20 34.92
C ALA A 731 1.55 2.26 34.15
N GLN A 732 0.80 1.86 33.13
CA GLN A 732 -0.13 2.71 32.37
C GLN A 732 -1.52 2.05 32.40
N THR A 733 -2.60 2.81 32.20
CA THR A 733 -3.98 2.28 32.09
C THR A 733 -4.58 2.50 30.70
N PRO A 734 -4.19 1.68 29.69
CA PRO A 734 -4.80 1.71 28.36
C PRO A 734 -6.33 1.74 28.38
N PHE A 735 -6.90 2.62 27.55
CA PHE A 735 -8.33 2.77 27.35
C PHE A 735 -9.11 3.21 28.60
N GLU A 736 -8.47 3.89 29.56
CA GLU A 736 -9.12 4.50 30.72
C GLU A 736 -9.67 5.91 30.44
N GLN A 737 -10.84 6.23 30.99
CA GLN A 737 -11.44 7.55 30.88
C GLN A 737 -10.63 8.56 31.70
N GLY A 738 -9.83 9.36 31.01
CA GLY A 738 -9.00 10.39 31.62
C GLY A 738 -7.57 9.93 31.89
N ALA A 739 -7.11 8.83 31.29
CA ALA A 739 -5.68 8.57 31.15
C ALA A 739 -5.01 9.81 30.54
N ASP A 740 -4.04 10.39 31.25
CA ASP A 740 -3.33 11.60 30.84
C ASP A 740 -1.82 11.52 31.01
N ALA A 741 -1.22 10.32 31.03
CA ALA A 741 0.23 10.14 31.01
C ALA A 741 0.63 8.74 30.53
N TRP A 742 1.88 8.61 30.09
CA TRP A 742 2.55 7.31 29.96
C TRP A 742 3.63 7.12 31.01
N THR A 743 3.97 5.86 31.25
CA THR A 743 5.08 5.44 32.12
C THR A 743 6.23 4.98 31.24
N ARG A 744 7.42 5.57 31.37
CA ARG A 744 8.58 5.22 30.53
C ARG A 744 9.08 3.80 30.84
N SER A 745 9.64 3.13 29.84
CA SER A 745 10.07 1.74 29.94
C SER A 745 11.40 1.50 29.22
N GLU A 746 12.33 0.82 29.88
CA GLU A 746 13.57 0.36 29.26
C GLU A 746 13.36 -1.00 28.59
N ALA A 747 13.84 -1.18 27.36
CA ALA A 747 13.70 -2.44 26.62
C ALA A 747 14.81 -2.62 25.59
N CYS A 748 15.14 -3.88 25.27
CA CYS A 748 15.90 -4.25 24.08
C CYS A 748 15.22 -5.43 23.38
N TYR A 749 15.15 -5.39 22.06
CA TYR A 749 14.55 -6.46 21.25
C TYR A 749 15.28 -6.56 19.91
N THR A 750 15.53 -7.76 19.42
CA THR A 750 16.06 -8.02 18.07
C THR A 750 15.39 -9.24 17.45
N LEU A 751 15.09 -9.17 16.15
CA LEU A 751 14.62 -10.30 15.35
C LEU A 751 15.47 -10.50 14.09
N VAL A 752 15.36 -11.68 13.50
CA VAL A 752 15.97 -12.04 12.21
C VAL A 752 14.87 -12.39 11.21
N LEU A 753 14.93 -11.76 10.03
CA LEU A 753 14.01 -11.98 8.91
C LEU A 753 14.73 -12.62 7.72
N LYS A 754 14.03 -13.56 7.06
CA LYS A 754 14.28 -13.99 5.67
C LYS A 754 12.98 -13.91 4.87
N ARG A 755 13.02 -14.11 3.56
CA ARG A 755 11.78 -14.38 2.80
C ARG A 755 11.34 -15.84 3.03
N LEU A 756 10.03 -16.10 3.04
CA LEU A 756 9.48 -17.40 3.44
C LEU A 756 10.04 -18.56 2.62
N SER A 757 10.10 -18.45 1.29
CA SER A 757 10.63 -19.52 0.43
C SER A 757 12.09 -19.87 0.74
N GLN A 758 12.88 -18.91 1.23
CA GLN A 758 14.27 -19.12 1.62
C GLN A 758 14.37 -19.82 2.98
N ALA A 759 13.54 -19.42 3.95
CA ALA A 759 13.50 -20.07 5.26
C ALA A 759 13.04 -21.53 5.17
N GLU A 760 12.03 -21.80 4.34
CA GLU A 760 11.58 -23.17 4.03
C GLU A 760 12.65 -23.99 3.30
N ALA A 761 13.36 -23.38 2.34
CA ALA A 761 14.41 -24.07 1.56
C ALA A 761 15.71 -24.33 2.33
N GLU A 762 16.07 -23.47 3.29
CA GLU A 762 17.23 -23.65 4.16
C GLU A 762 16.94 -24.47 5.43
N GLY A 763 15.65 -24.71 5.73
CA GLY A 763 15.21 -25.50 6.89
C GLY A 763 15.35 -24.75 8.21
N ASP A 764 15.14 -23.43 8.22
CA ASP A 764 15.14 -22.62 9.42
C ASP A 764 13.90 -22.90 10.29
N GLU A 765 14.00 -22.62 11.61
CA GLU A 765 12.85 -22.60 12.49
C GLU A 765 12.05 -21.30 12.29
N ILE A 766 10.82 -21.40 11.78
CA ILE A 766 9.97 -20.24 11.47
C ILE A 766 8.99 -20.02 12.62
N LEU A 767 9.23 -18.99 13.43
CA LEU A 767 8.42 -18.65 14.60
C LEU A 767 7.05 -18.08 14.18
N ALA A 768 7.05 -17.19 13.19
CA ALA A 768 5.86 -16.57 12.62
C ALA A 768 6.16 -15.94 11.26
N LEU A 769 5.10 -15.50 10.56
CA LEU A 769 5.17 -14.75 9.32
C LEU A 769 4.84 -13.28 9.53
N VAL A 770 5.48 -12.40 8.76
CA VAL A 770 5.05 -11.03 8.50
C VAL A 770 4.53 -10.97 7.05
N PRO A 771 3.23 -11.26 6.82
CA PRO A 771 2.64 -11.24 5.48
C PRO A 771 2.34 -9.81 4.98
N GLY A 772 2.28 -8.80 5.86
CA GLY A 772 1.99 -7.42 5.47
C GLY A 772 2.44 -6.40 6.51
N ILE A 773 3.01 -5.30 6.04
CA ILE A 773 3.46 -4.17 6.86
C ILE A 773 3.30 -2.88 6.06
N ALA A 774 2.82 -1.82 6.69
CA ALA A 774 2.61 -0.52 6.05
C ALA A 774 3.02 0.64 6.96
N ALA A 775 3.50 1.72 6.34
CA ALA A 775 3.84 2.98 6.99
C ALA A 775 3.12 4.15 6.30
N THR A 776 2.63 5.11 7.08
CA THR A 776 2.07 6.38 6.58
C THR A 776 2.46 7.53 7.51
N PHE A 777 2.03 8.76 7.15
CA PHE A 777 2.21 9.94 7.99
C PHE A 777 0.86 10.59 8.30
N SER A 778 0.69 11.03 9.54
CA SER A 778 -0.40 11.85 10.04
C SER A 778 0.07 13.30 10.16
N PRO A 779 -0.55 14.28 9.49
CA PRO A 779 -0.34 15.69 9.86
C PRO A 779 -0.83 15.91 11.30
N PRO A 780 -0.14 16.72 12.12
CA PRO A 780 -0.62 17.07 13.47
C PRO A 780 -1.99 17.75 13.44
N ALA A 781 -2.86 17.47 14.42
CA ALA A 781 -4.14 18.18 14.57
C ALA A 781 -4.00 19.59 15.20
N ALA A 782 -2.79 20.02 15.53
CA ALA A 782 -2.49 21.34 16.05
C ALA A 782 -1.47 22.04 15.13
N SER A 783 -1.44 23.37 15.17
CA SER A 783 -0.48 24.20 14.42
C SER A 783 0.96 24.11 14.93
N THR A 784 1.26 23.25 15.90
CA THR A 784 2.60 23.00 16.44
C THR A 784 2.82 21.51 16.74
N LEU A 785 4.08 21.08 16.69
CA LEU A 785 4.56 19.76 17.13
C LEU A 785 4.70 19.65 18.68
N THR A 786 4.25 20.66 19.44
CA THR A 786 4.71 20.89 20.83
C THR A 786 3.76 20.34 21.90
N GLY A 787 3.01 19.26 21.61
CA GLY A 787 1.97 18.77 22.50
C GLY A 787 1.79 17.25 22.46
N PHE A 788 2.52 16.53 23.30
CA PHE A 788 2.23 15.12 23.62
C PHE A 788 0.78 14.97 24.13
N LYS A 789 0.33 15.91 24.97
CA LYS A 789 -1.08 16.12 25.29
C LYS A 789 -1.78 16.90 24.17
N GLN A 790 -2.51 16.19 23.29
CA GLN A 790 -3.54 16.84 22.48
C GLN A 790 -4.63 17.42 23.41
N PRO A 791 -5.02 18.70 23.26
CA PRO A 791 -6.01 19.30 24.14
C PRO A 791 -7.39 18.67 23.91
N ALA A 792 -7.98 18.08 24.95
CA ALA A 792 -9.29 17.42 24.91
C ALA A 792 -10.49 18.35 24.58
N LEU A 793 -10.23 19.64 24.38
CA LEU A 793 -11.17 20.69 23.96
C LEU A 793 -10.96 21.15 22.51
N ALA A 794 -10.02 20.57 21.77
CA ALA A 794 -9.98 20.75 20.33
C ALA A 794 -11.31 20.23 19.72
N PRO A 795 -12.04 21.03 18.94
CA PRO A 795 -13.21 20.52 18.23
C PRO A 795 -12.79 19.41 17.26
N ARG A 796 -13.73 18.51 16.90
CA ARG A 796 -13.50 17.42 15.92
C ARG A 796 -13.31 17.99 14.50
N GLY A 797 -12.17 18.63 14.27
CA GLY A 797 -11.78 19.25 13.02
C GLY A 797 -11.19 18.28 11.99
N ASP A 798 -10.85 18.84 10.85
CA ASP A 798 -10.14 18.24 9.72
C ASP A 798 -8.90 17.42 10.14
N GLY A 799 -8.04 17.98 11.00
CA GLY A 799 -6.79 17.35 11.44
C GLY A 799 -6.99 16.09 12.29
N LEU A 800 -8.02 16.07 13.14
CA LEU A 800 -8.37 14.88 13.93
C LEU A 800 -8.95 13.79 13.03
N ALA A 801 -9.85 14.17 12.13
CA ALA A 801 -10.38 13.26 11.11
C ALA A 801 -9.28 12.77 10.15
N SER A 802 -8.22 13.55 9.93
CA SER A 802 -7.04 13.16 9.16
C SER A 802 -6.26 12.04 9.84
N GLN A 803 -5.96 12.17 11.15
CA GLN A 803 -5.32 11.11 11.93
C GLN A 803 -6.14 9.81 11.97
N VAL A 804 -7.47 9.91 12.05
CA VAL A 804 -8.36 8.74 11.95
C VAL A 804 -8.21 8.06 10.57
N ARG A 805 -8.22 8.84 9.48
CA ARG A 805 -8.07 8.33 8.10
C ARG A 805 -6.69 7.71 7.84
N SER A 806 -5.60 8.33 8.28
CA SER A 806 -4.22 7.84 8.08
C SER A 806 -3.94 6.57 8.88
N ARG A 807 -4.34 6.51 10.16
CA ARG A 807 -4.21 5.29 10.98
C ARG A 807 -5.06 4.15 10.40
N ALA A 808 -6.30 4.44 9.99
CA ALA A 808 -7.16 3.46 9.32
C ALA A 808 -6.59 2.97 7.98
N SER A 809 -6.05 3.86 7.13
CA SER A 809 -5.43 3.45 5.86
C SER A 809 -4.12 2.68 6.06
N THR A 810 -3.37 2.95 7.13
CA THR A 810 -2.18 2.16 7.50
C THR A 810 -2.56 0.71 7.84
N MET A 811 -3.57 0.53 8.69
CA MET A 811 -4.09 -0.80 9.04
C MET A 811 -4.64 -1.53 7.82
N LEU A 812 -5.44 -0.85 6.99
CA LEU A 812 -6.02 -1.42 5.77
C LEU A 812 -4.94 -1.80 4.74
N ALA A 813 -3.88 -1.00 4.58
CA ALA A 813 -2.77 -1.30 3.69
C ALA A 813 -1.96 -2.51 4.17
N ALA A 814 -1.69 -2.62 5.48
CA ALA A 814 -0.99 -3.78 6.05
C ALA A 814 -1.80 -5.07 5.86
N LEU A 815 -3.12 -5.04 6.11
CA LEU A 815 -4.03 -6.17 5.86
C LEU A 815 -4.14 -6.51 4.37
N GLN A 816 -4.23 -5.51 3.49
CA GLN A 816 -4.28 -5.71 2.04
C GLN A 816 -3.00 -6.36 1.50
N LEU A 817 -1.82 -5.96 2.00
CA LEU A 817 -0.55 -6.60 1.66
C LEU A 817 -0.51 -8.06 2.13
N ALA A 818 -1.01 -8.35 3.33
CA ALA A 818 -1.17 -9.70 3.84
C ALA A 818 -2.23 -10.54 3.08
N GLY A 819 -3.07 -9.90 2.25
CA GLY A 819 -4.22 -10.55 1.60
C GLY A 819 -5.37 -10.90 2.55
N LEU A 820 -5.39 -10.29 3.74
CA LEU A 820 -6.37 -10.50 4.80
C LEU A 820 -7.40 -9.36 4.85
N LYS A 821 -8.51 -9.62 5.54
CA LYS A 821 -9.56 -8.64 5.88
C LYS A 821 -9.52 -8.37 7.38
N PRO A 822 -10.14 -7.27 7.86
CA PRO A 822 -10.21 -7.00 9.29
C PRO A 822 -10.89 -8.12 10.10
N GLY A 823 -11.89 -8.80 9.53
CA GLY A 823 -12.54 -9.96 10.17
C GLY A 823 -11.71 -11.24 10.25
N ASP A 824 -10.49 -11.24 9.68
CA ASP A 824 -9.53 -12.34 9.77
C ASP A 824 -8.47 -12.08 10.88
N VAL A 825 -8.61 -11.00 11.66
CA VAL A 825 -7.70 -10.61 12.76
C VAL A 825 -8.23 -11.10 14.10
N ASP A 826 -7.40 -11.78 14.89
CA ASP A 826 -7.77 -12.33 16.19
C ASP A 826 -7.46 -11.39 17.35
N LEU A 827 -6.35 -10.66 17.26
CA LEU A 827 -5.86 -9.74 18.27
C LEU A 827 -5.37 -8.45 17.61
N ILE A 828 -5.79 -7.31 18.16
CA ILE A 828 -5.23 -6.00 17.89
C ILE A 828 -4.37 -5.64 19.10
N GLU A 829 -3.06 -5.60 18.88
CA GLU A 829 -2.08 -5.09 19.83
C GLU A 829 -1.92 -3.59 19.53
N ALA A 830 -2.67 -2.78 20.28
CA ALA A 830 -2.83 -1.35 20.03
C ALA A 830 -1.65 -0.53 20.53
N ASN A 831 -1.45 0.64 19.93
CA ASN A 831 -0.41 1.57 20.38
C ASN A 831 -0.71 2.08 21.79
N ALA A 832 -1.96 2.43 22.11
CA ALA A 832 -2.42 2.87 23.43
C ALA A 832 -1.46 3.88 24.10
N SER A 833 -1.49 5.13 23.64
CA SER A 833 -0.50 6.15 24.00
C SER A 833 -0.58 6.69 25.43
N GLY A 834 -1.57 6.29 26.24
CA GLY A 834 -1.72 6.79 27.62
C GLY A 834 -2.40 8.16 27.72
N PHE A 835 -2.74 8.79 26.58
CA PHE A 835 -3.59 9.97 26.52
C PHE A 835 -4.95 9.60 25.95
N ALA A 836 -6.00 9.62 26.76
CA ALA A 836 -7.36 9.17 26.41
C ALA A 836 -7.95 9.86 25.16
N ALA A 837 -7.44 11.04 24.79
CA ALA A 837 -7.79 11.75 23.55
C ALA A 837 -7.16 11.13 22.29
N ASP A 838 -5.88 10.74 22.33
CA ASP A 838 -5.20 10.10 21.21
C ASP A 838 -5.57 8.60 21.11
N GLU A 839 -5.78 7.94 22.25
CA GLU A 839 -6.39 6.60 22.29
C GLU A 839 -7.78 6.60 21.67
N ALA A 840 -8.58 7.66 21.84
CA ALA A 840 -9.87 7.79 21.15
C ALA A 840 -9.72 7.93 19.63
N VAL A 841 -8.61 8.51 19.13
CA VAL A 841 -8.29 8.57 17.69
C VAL A 841 -7.87 7.19 17.18
N GLU A 842 -7.09 6.42 17.94
CA GLU A 842 -6.79 5.02 17.59
C GLU A 842 -8.05 4.15 17.58
N LEU A 843 -8.93 4.28 18.58
CA LEU A 843 -10.21 3.56 18.65
C LEU A 843 -11.15 3.91 17.48
N ASP A 844 -11.30 5.20 17.14
CA ASP A 844 -12.09 5.62 15.98
C ASP A 844 -11.44 5.18 14.64
N ALA A 845 -10.10 5.08 14.56
CA ALA A 845 -9.38 4.56 13.39
C ALA A 845 -9.54 3.03 13.23
N ILE A 846 -9.48 2.28 14.33
CA ILE A 846 -9.76 0.83 14.36
C ILE A 846 -11.22 0.60 13.94
N ALA A 847 -12.17 1.38 14.48
CA ALA A 847 -13.57 1.33 14.07
C ALA A 847 -13.74 1.62 12.57
N ALA A 848 -13.06 2.63 12.02
CA ALA A 848 -13.12 2.95 10.59
C ALA A 848 -12.58 1.81 9.71
N ALA A 849 -11.40 1.27 10.03
CA ALA A 849 -10.79 0.17 9.30
C ALA A 849 -11.67 -1.10 9.32
N PHE A 850 -12.13 -1.51 10.51
CA PHE A 850 -12.86 -2.78 10.68
C PHE A 850 -14.29 -2.74 10.13
N ASN A 851 -14.98 -1.60 10.19
CA ASN A 851 -16.33 -1.48 9.61
C ASN A 851 -16.34 -1.26 8.08
N SER A 852 -15.19 -0.99 7.44
CA SER A 852 -15.12 -0.62 6.01
C SER A 852 -15.67 -1.69 5.05
N PHE A 853 -15.68 -2.96 5.44
CA PHE A 853 -16.23 -4.07 4.64
C PHE A 853 -17.60 -4.57 5.10
N GLY A 854 -18.15 -3.99 6.17
CA GLY A 854 -19.38 -4.42 6.84
C GLY A 854 -19.19 -5.65 7.73
N THR A 855 -19.69 -5.60 8.96
CA THR A 855 -19.62 -6.71 9.91
C THR A 855 -20.76 -7.70 9.74
N SER A 856 -20.43 -8.99 9.64
CA SER A 856 -21.39 -10.08 9.75
C SER A 856 -21.73 -10.33 11.21
N ALA A 857 -23.01 -10.57 11.52
CA ALA A 857 -23.46 -10.95 12.87
C ALA A 857 -22.84 -12.27 13.39
N ASN A 858 -22.23 -13.06 12.50
CA ASN A 858 -21.60 -14.35 12.80
C ASN A 858 -20.06 -14.29 12.69
N ALA A 859 -19.43 -13.12 12.74
CA ALA A 859 -17.97 -12.99 12.66
C ALA A 859 -17.26 -13.55 13.92
N LYS A 860 -15.99 -13.99 13.77
CA LYS A 860 -15.10 -14.25 14.92
C LYS A 860 -14.93 -12.94 15.71
N LYS A 861 -14.82 -13.04 17.04
CA LYS A 861 -14.49 -11.89 17.88
C LYS A 861 -13.01 -11.55 17.69
N THR A 862 -12.72 -10.30 17.39
CA THR A 862 -11.36 -9.75 17.49
C THR A 862 -11.16 -9.19 18.89
N TYR A 863 -10.02 -9.47 19.50
CA TYR A 863 -9.65 -8.96 20.82
C TYR A 863 -8.78 -7.71 20.70
N LEU A 864 -8.85 -6.80 21.67
CA LEU A 864 -8.05 -5.59 21.76
C LEU A 864 -7.22 -5.61 23.06
N GLY A 865 -5.94 -5.26 22.96
CA GLY A 865 -5.00 -5.23 24.08
C GLY A 865 -3.82 -4.29 23.84
N SER A 866 -2.93 -4.14 24.84
CA SER A 866 -1.64 -3.46 24.65
C SER A 866 -0.61 -3.82 25.72
N ALA A 867 0.60 -4.21 25.31
CA ALA A 867 1.73 -4.50 26.20
C ALA A 867 2.10 -3.31 27.11
N LYS A 868 1.79 -2.07 26.70
CA LYS A 868 2.06 -0.87 27.52
C LYS A 868 1.30 -0.86 28.85
N GLY A 869 0.19 -1.60 28.97
CA GLY A 869 -0.51 -1.77 30.25
C GLY A 869 0.30 -2.52 31.31
N VAL A 870 1.22 -3.40 30.89
CA VAL A 870 2.13 -4.16 31.75
C VAL A 870 3.49 -3.46 31.85
N PHE A 871 4.16 -3.24 30.73
CA PHE A 871 5.55 -2.80 30.69
C PHE A 871 5.73 -1.27 30.65
N GLY A 872 4.68 -0.49 30.40
CA GLY A 872 4.81 0.93 30.05
C GLY A 872 5.23 1.18 28.59
N CYS A 873 5.48 2.43 28.24
CA CYS A 873 5.90 2.85 26.91
C CYS A 873 7.43 2.76 26.78
N ALA A 874 7.93 1.79 26.00
CA ALA A 874 9.36 1.66 25.69
C ALA A 874 9.84 2.53 24.52
N GLU A 875 9.12 3.63 24.26
CA GLU A 875 9.43 4.67 23.27
C GLU A 875 9.88 4.06 21.93
N GLY A 876 11.11 4.31 21.44
CA GLY A 876 11.57 3.74 20.16
C GLY A 876 11.55 2.20 20.07
N ALA A 877 11.61 1.51 21.20
CA ALA A 877 11.57 0.05 21.32
C ALA A 877 10.15 -0.51 21.59
N ALA A 878 9.12 0.33 21.77
CA ALA A 878 7.76 -0.10 22.14
C ALA A 878 7.17 -1.13 21.17
N GLY A 879 7.40 -0.97 19.86
CA GLY A 879 6.99 -1.95 18.85
C GLY A 879 7.64 -3.33 18.99
N GLY A 880 8.84 -3.40 19.59
CA GLY A 880 9.53 -4.65 19.90
C GLY A 880 8.91 -5.39 21.08
N VAL A 881 8.50 -4.66 22.12
CA VAL A 881 7.74 -5.20 23.26
C VAL A 881 6.40 -5.79 22.81
N SER A 882 5.68 -5.06 21.97
CA SER A 882 4.43 -5.53 21.35
C SER A 882 4.64 -6.73 20.42
N LEU A 883 5.76 -6.80 19.69
CA LEU A 883 6.12 -7.98 18.88
C LEU A 883 6.44 -9.21 19.74
N ALA A 884 7.22 -9.07 20.83
CA ALA A 884 7.51 -10.16 21.75
C ALA A 884 6.23 -10.79 22.33
N LYS A 885 5.31 -9.95 22.85
CA LYS A 885 3.98 -10.37 23.31
C LYS A 885 3.19 -11.06 22.21
N SER A 886 3.15 -10.49 21.01
CA SER A 886 2.35 -11.00 19.89
C SER A 886 2.84 -12.33 19.34
N LEU A 887 4.17 -12.51 19.27
CA LEU A 887 4.79 -13.79 18.89
C LEU A 887 4.50 -14.87 19.92
N ASP A 888 4.60 -14.56 21.21
CA ASP A 888 4.29 -15.53 22.25
C ASP A 888 2.80 -15.92 22.28
N CYS A 889 1.87 -14.96 22.09
CA CYS A 889 0.44 -15.25 21.87
C CYS A 889 0.21 -16.23 20.69
N ILE A 890 0.90 -16.02 19.57
CA ILE A 890 0.80 -16.91 18.40
C ILE A 890 1.39 -18.29 18.73
N LEU A 891 2.61 -18.36 19.25
CA LEU A 891 3.31 -19.62 19.55
C LEU A 891 2.55 -20.47 20.57
N THR A 892 2.00 -19.86 21.62
CA THR A 892 1.16 -20.52 22.63
C THR A 892 -0.31 -20.67 22.23
N ASN A 893 -0.72 -20.13 21.07
CA ASN A 893 -2.10 -20.07 20.61
C ASN A 893 -3.09 -19.48 21.65
N SER A 894 -2.62 -18.54 22.47
CA SER A 894 -3.30 -18.07 23.68
C SER A 894 -3.33 -16.54 23.75
N ARG A 895 -4.04 -15.97 24.74
CA ARG A 895 -3.96 -14.54 25.08
C ARG A 895 -3.55 -14.34 26.54
N TYR A 896 -3.00 -13.16 26.81
CA TYR A 896 -2.69 -12.69 28.15
C TYR A 896 -3.81 -11.83 28.74
N PRO A 897 -3.96 -11.78 30.08
CA PRO A 897 -4.93 -10.90 30.72
C PRO A 897 -4.64 -9.43 30.40
N GLU A 898 -5.59 -8.74 29.78
CA GLU A 898 -5.46 -7.30 29.54
C GLU A 898 -5.85 -6.52 30.80
N LYS A 899 -5.02 -5.54 31.15
CA LYS A 899 -5.23 -4.67 32.31
C LYS A 899 -6.51 -3.87 32.14
N GLN A 900 -7.48 -4.07 33.03
CA GLN A 900 -8.77 -3.39 32.92
C GLN A 900 -8.66 -1.93 33.35
N PRO A 901 -9.17 -0.98 32.55
CA PRO A 901 -9.28 0.41 32.98
C PRO A 901 -10.33 0.54 34.08
N GLY A 902 -10.03 1.29 35.14
CA GLY A 902 -10.92 1.50 36.29
C GLY A 902 -12.27 2.12 35.88
N LYS A 903 -12.25 2.97 34.85
CA LYS A 903 -13.44 3.42 34.13
C LYS A 903 -13.17 3.47 32.63
N ARG A 904 -13.89 2.68 31.82
CA ARG A 904 -13.65 2.57 30.37
C ARG A 904 -13.79 3.92 29.62
N ASN A 905 -12.82 4.23 28.76
CA ASN A 905 -12.85 5.37 27.84
C ASN A 905 -14.12 5.31 26.95
N PRO A 906 -14.95 6.36 26.90
CA PRO A 906 -16.19 6.36 26.11
C PRO A 906 -16.01 6.03 24.62
N ALA A 907 -14.82 6.27 24.06
CA ALA A 907 -14.50 5.92 22.66
C ALA A 907 -14.58 4.41 22.38
N LEU A 908 -14.42 3.53 23.40
CA LEU A 908 -14.62 2.08 23.24
C LEU A 908 -16.04 1.73 22.73
N SER A 909 -17.01 2.63 22.85
CA SER A 909 -18.35 2.44 22.28
C SER A 909 -18.40 2.48 20.74
N THR A 910 -17.40 3.05 20.06
CA THR A 910 -17.37 3.07 18.57
C THR A 910 -16.98 1.71 17.99
N LEU A 911 -16.28 0.87 18.77
CA LEU A 911 -15.98 -0.52 18.46
C LEU A 911 -17.19 -1.48 18.54
N ALA A 912 -18.30 -1.05 19.17
CA ALA A 912 -19.46 -1.93 19.43
C ALA A 912 -20.16 -2.49 18.18
N LYS A 913 -19.88 -1.93 16.99
CA LYS A 913 -20.34 -2.44 15.69
C LYS A 913 -19.31 -3.32 14.97
N SER A 914 -18.05 -3.27 15.40
CA SER A 914 -16.89 -3.91 14.77
C SER A 914 -16.71 -5.38 15.17
N ASN A 915 -17.49 -5.91 16.12
CA ASN A 915 -17.27 -7.19 16.80
C ASN A 915 -15.90 -7.30 17.51
N ILE A 916 -15.33 -6.15 17.89
CA ILE A 916 -14.08 -6.06 18.66
C ILE A 916 -14.44 -5.96 20.15
N VAL A 917 -13.73 -6.71 20.99
CA VAL A 917 -13.85 -6.66 22.46
C VAL A 917 -12.51 -6.34 23.10
N LEU A 918 -12.50 -5.54 24.17
CA LEU A 918 -11.33 -5.42 25.04
C LEU A 918 -11.05 -6.81 25.67
N GLY A 919 -9.78 -7.21 25.76
CA GLY A 919 -9.40 -8.46 26.42
C GLY A 919 -9.94 -8.55 27.85
N ASP A 920 -10.43 -9.72 28.25
CA ASP A 920 -10.97 -9.97 29.59
C ASP A 920 -9.86 -10.32 30.58
N ALA A 921 -10.03 -9.94 31.85
CA ALA A 921 -9.02 -10.04 32.91
C ALA A 921 -8.66 -11.47 33.38
N GLY A 922 -9.20 -12.52 32.74
CA GLY A 922 -9.08 -13.89 33.27
C GLY A 922 -9.65 -15.00 32.38
N HIS A 923 -9.54 -14.88 31.06
CA HIS A 923 -9.80 -15.98 30.11
C HIS A 923 -8.64 -16.10 29.12
N THR A 924 -7.78 -17.11 29.33
CA THR A 924 -6.53 -17.34 28.59
C THR A 924 -6.68 -18.22 27.34
N GLU A 925 -7.72 -19.07 27.27
CA GLU A 925 -7.69 -20.30 26.45
C GLU A 925 -8.78 -20.42 25.36
N ASP A 926 -9.94 -19.75 25.46
CA ASP A 926 -11.13 -20.07 24.64
C ASP A 926 -11.11 -19.64 23.16
N ALA A 927 -10.09 -18.92 22.69
CA ALA A 927 -10.02 -18.52 21.28
C ALA A 927 -8.57 -18.37 20.83
N GLY A 928 -8.14 -19.25 19.92
CA GLY A 928 -6.80 -19.24 19.35
C GLY A 928 -6.44 -17.95 18.60
N VAL A 929 -5.16 -17.62 18.65
CA VAL A 929 -4.53 -16.44 18.04
C VAL A 929 -3.60 -16.91 16.92
N ASP A 930 -4.07 -16.74 15.69
CA ASP A 930 -3.34 -17.06 14.46
C ASP A 930 -2.94 -15.79 13.69
N VAL A 931 -3.66 -14.68 13.88
CA VAL A 931 -3.39 -13.37 13.25
C VAL A 931 -3.42 -12.24 14.27
N VAL A 932 -2.31 -11.51 14.40
CA VAL A 932 -2.20 -10.29 15.21
C VAL A 932 -1.96 -9.07 14.31
N LEU A 933 -2.72 -8.00 14.52
CA LEU A 933 -2.47 -6.68 13.95
C LEU A 933 -1.84 -5.80 15.03
N ILE A 934 -0.58 -5.39 14.84
CA ILE A 934 0.14 -4.54 15.79
C ILE A 934 0.17 -3.11 15.23
N ASN A 935 -0.24 -2.14 16.06
CA ASN A 935 -0.18 -0.72 15.76
C ASN A 935 0.98 -0.04 16.53
N SER A 936 1.75 0.79 15.84
CA SER A 936 2.85 1.53 16.44
C SER A 936 2.91 2.93 15.82
N TYR A 937 2.52 3.93 16.62
CA TYR A 937 2.29 5.31 16.19
C TYR A 937 3.09 6.28 17.06
N SER A 938 3.71 7.28 16.44
CA SER A 938 4.51 8.31 17.13
C SER A 938 3.74 9.62 17.34
N SER A 939 4.06 10.33 18.44
CA SER A 939 3.65 11.73 18.64
C SER A 939 4.10 12.66 17.50
N GLY A 940 5.19 12.32 16.81
CA GLY A 940 5.71 13.02 15.64
C GLY A 940 4.90 12.79 14.35
N GLY A 941 3.84 11.98 14.40
CA GLY A 941 2.91 11.75 13.27
C GLY A 941 3.23 10.55 12.39
N ALA A 942 4.36 9.85 12.58
CA ALA A 942 4.63 8.59 11.88
C ALA A 942 3.65 7.50 12.35
N ASN A 943 2.94 6.85 11.41
CA ASN A 943 2.09 5.70 11.71
C ASN A 943 2.66 4.44 11.05
N THR A 944 2.71 3.33 11.78
CA THR A 944 3.00 2.01 11.23
C THR A 944 2.02 0.97 11.74
N SER A 945 1.69 0.00 10.89
CA SER A 945 0.94 -1.20 11.27
C SER A 945 1.59 -2.42 10.63
N ILE A 946 1.77 -3.48 11.42
CA ILE A 946 2.36 -4.75 11.00
C ILE A 946 1.40 -5.89 11.31
N VAL A 947 1.18 -6.77 10.35
CA VAL A 947 0.45 -8.03 10.52
C VAL A 947 1.47 -9.12 10.85
N VAL A 948 1.20 -9.91 11.89
CA VAL A 948 1.96 -11.10 12.26
C VAL A 948 1.02 -12.31 12.23
N GLN A 949 1.44 -13.41 11.63
CA GLN A 949 0.60 -14.59 11.38
C GLN A 949 1.31 -15.90 11.76
N ARG A 950 0.57 -16.88 12.29
CA ARG A 950 1.08 -18.25 12.52
C ARG A 950 1.62 -18.84 11.23
N TYR A 951 2.87 -19.28 11.23
CA TYR A 951 3.37 -20.18 10.20
C TYR A 951 2.77 -21.58 10.40
N THR A 952 2.13 -22.10 9.37
CA THR A 952 1.66 -23.49 9.33
C THR A 952 2.49 -24.23 8.27
N PRO A 953 3.34 -25.20 8.65
CA PRO A 953 4.14 -25.94 7.69
C PRO A 953 3.28 -26.60 6.61
N PRO A 954 3.72 -26.65 5.34
CA PRO A 954 3.00 -27.37 4.30
C PRO A 954 2.85 -28.85 4.69
N SER A 955 1.61 -29.33 4.71
CA SER A 955 1.27 -30.68 5.16
C SER A 955 2.07 -31.74 4.37
N PRO A 956 2.66 -32.77 5.02
CA PRO A 956 3.57 -33.73 4.40
C PRO A 956 2.87 -34.76 3.49
N ALA A 957 2.21 -34.27 2.45
CA ALA A 957 1.73 -35.05 1.32
C ALA A 957 2.79 -35.07 0.21
N SER A 958 3.12 -36.25 -0.31
CA SER A 958 4.15 -36.48 -1.35
C SER A 958 5.62 -36.35 -0.92
N ALA A 959 5.92 -36.20 0.38
CA ALA A 959 7.16 -36.77 0.93
C ALA A 959 6.96 -38.29 1.03
N GLY A 960 7.50 -39.05 0.06
CA GLY A 960 7.27 -40.50 -0.01
C GLY A 960 7.83 -41.24 1.21
N ASN A 961 6.99 -42.02 1.89
CA ASN A 961 7.22 -42.69 3.19
C ASN A 961 8.69 -43.01 3.56
N THR A 962 9.38 -42.03 4.15
CA THR A 962 10.60 -42.22 4.95
C THR A 962 10.27 -41.95 6.41
N THR A 963 9.38 -42.78 6.98
CA THR A 963 9.05 -42.79 8.41
C THR A 963 10.33 -42.74 9.24
N PRO A 964 10.55 -41.70 10.07
CA PRO A 964 11.77 -41.59 10.87
C PRO A 964 11.85 -42.70 11.91
N ALA A 965 12.57 -43.77 11.56
CA ALA A 965 12.68 -45.02 12.30
C ALA A 965 11.36 -45.84 12.39
N ALA A 966 11.30 -46.92 11.62
CA ALA A 966 10.74 -48.15 12.18
C ALA A 966 11.55 -48.56 13.43
N GLU A 967 10.91 -49.25 14.37
CA GLU A 967 11.53 -49.76 15.59
C GLU A 967 12.56 -50.86 15.27
N VAL A 968 13.81 -50.44 15.01
CA VAL A 968 14.96 -51.36 15.00
C VAL A 968 15.40 -51.58 16.45
N GLU A 969 14.64 -52.42 17.16
CA GLU A 969 14.98 -52.85 18.51
C GLU A 969 16.44 -53.33 18.59
N GLY A 970 17.14 -52.94 19.66
CA GLY A 970 18.48 -53.45 19.97
C GLY A 970 19.68 -52.66 19.44
N LYS A 971 19.53 -51.62 18.59
CA LYS A 971 20.65 -50.74 18.20
C LYS A 971 20.65 -49.41 18.96
N LYS A 972 21.54 -49.28 19.95
CA LYS A 972 21.88 -47.98 20.58
C LYS A 972 22.33 -46.99 19.50
N ARG A 973 21.63 -45.86 19.38
CA ARG A 973 22.09 -44.70 18.59
C ARG A 973 23.02 -43.86 19.46
N SER A 974 24.19 -43.52 18.93
CA SER A 974 25.10 -42.56 19.54
C SER A 974 24.97 -41.23 18.82
N PHE A 975 24.83 -40.15 19.58
CA PHE A 975 24.80 -38.77 19.08
C PHE A 975 26.04 -38.03 19.56
N VAL A 976 26.45 -36.97 18.85
CA VAL A 976 27.56 -36.09 19.24
C VAL A 976 26.99 -34.70 19.45
N VAL A 977 27.22 -34.13 20.64
CA VAL A 977 26.88 -32.75 20.99
C VAL A 977 28.19 -31.98 21.12
N GLY A 978 28.35 -30.90 20.35
CA GLY A 978 29.50 -30.01 20.42
C GLY A 978 29.14 -28.74 21.16
N LEU A 979 29.89 -28.41 22.22
CA LEU A 979 29.81 -27.13 22.92
C LEU A 979 31.12 -26.37 22.76
N ALA A 980 31.03 -25.06 22.54
CA ALA A 980 32.18 -24.17 22.40
C ALA A 980 31.85 -22.80 23.02
N ALA A 981 32.86 -22.09 23.51
CA ALA A 981 32.75 -20.72 23.98
C ALA A 981 34.12 -20.02 23.92
N LYS A 982 34.15 -18.68 23.99
CA LYS A 982 35.40 -17.90 23.98
C LYS A 982 36.21 -17.95 25.28
N SER A 983 35.63 -18.43 26.38
CA SER A 983 36.35 -18.62 27.65
C SER A 983 35.98 -19.94 28.33
N ALA A 984 36.83 -20.41 29.24
CA ALA A 984 36.57 -21.62 30.03
C ALA A 984 35.38 -21.46 30.99
N ALA A 985 35.16 -20.26 31.54
CA ALA A 985 34.01 -19.97 32.40
C ALA A 985 32.69 -19.98 31.60
N SER A 986 32.70 -19.35 30.42
CA SER A 986 31.57 -19.36 29.48
C SER A 986 31.24 -20.78 29.00
N LEU A 987 32.26 -21.64 28.80
CA LEU A 987 32.04 -23.04 28.43
C LEU A 987 31.40 -23.85 29.57
N GLN A 988 31.78 -23.58 30.83
CA GLN A 988 31.14 -24.19 32.01
C GLN A 988 29.68 -23.73 32.17
N GLN A 989 29.41 -22.44 31.96
CA GLN A 989 28.04 -21.89 31.94
C GLN A 989 27.20 -22.54 30.82
N GLN A 990 27.73 -22.64 29.60
CA GLN A 990 27.02 -23.27 28.48
C GLN A 990 26.74 -24.75 28.72
N ALA A 991 27.68 -25.48 29.31
CA ALA A 991 27.49 -26.89 29.70
C ALA A 991 26.44 -27.05 30.82
N ALA A 992 26.40 -26.13 31.79
CA ALA A 992 25.37 -26.12 32.83
C ALA A 992 23.97 -25.79 32.28
N ALA A 993 23.87 -24.81 31.37
CA ALA A 993 22.62 -24.47 30.69
C ALA A 993 22.07 -25.65 29.86
N TRP A 994 22.93 -26.29 29.06
CA TRP A 994 22.58 -27.50 28.31
C TRP A 994 22.17 -28.67 29.22
N HIS A 995 22.87 -28.88 30.34
CA HIS A 995 22.51 -29.90 31.31
C HIS A 995 21.12 -29.66 31.91
N SER A 996 20.79 -28.42 32.28
CA SER A 996 19.46 -28.06 32.79
C SER A 996 18.37 -28.21 31.73
N ALA A 997 18.62 -27.79 30.50
CA ALA A 997 17.66 -27.95 29.39
C ALA A 997 17.37 -29.43 29.08
N LEU A 998 18.39 -30.30 29.13
CA LEU A 998 18.26 -31.76 28.95
C LEU A 998 17.62 -32.48 30.15
N GLN A 999 17.38 -31.80 31.27
CA GLN A 999 16.67 -32.34 32.44
C GLN A 999 15.17 -31.99 32.47
N TRP A 1000 14.68 -31.18 31.54
CA TRP A 1000 13.26 -30.82 31.46
C TRP A 1000 12.42 -32.02 30.98
N PRO A 1001 11.35 -32.44 31.71
CA PRO A 1001 10.47 -33.50 31.24
C PRO A 1001 9.67 -33.07 30.00
N SER A 1002 9.72 -33.89 28.95
CA SER A 1002 9.01 -33.70 27.67
C SER A 1002 7.48 -33.70 27.80
#